data_AF-A0A9N9TKQ4-F1
#
_entry.id   AF-A0A9N9TKQ4-F1
#
_cell.length_a   1.000
_cell.length_b   1.000
_cell.length_c   1.000
_cell.angle_alpha   90.00
_cell.angle_beta   90.00
_cell.angle_gamma   90.00
#
_symmetry.space_group_name_H-M   'P 1'
#
loop_
_entity.id
_entity.type
_entity.pdbx_description
1 polymer ?
#
loop_
_entity_poly.entity_id
_entity_poly.type
_entity_poly.pdbx_seq_one_letter_code
_entity_poly.pdbx_strand_id
1 'polypeptide(L)'
;MSTGACVVDSDTENPVSKKPKLEIKENVIPTESINENLSNLSGFTIESVLSNSTDRKSICLKGTFDSKEGAAIVLLEKTAFVEEDIKGSSKDYFTEQYPLQKVFSNDIYGNYKYYPSKLLSEIKTTIIHPATEKHIVKYSAQKRYIVDETPRIYEEVVLPHLTNEQFNLQWVYNILEHKSEAERIVFEDADPTNGFVMLPDLKWNGEVETLYLLAIVNKRGIKSLRDLTGDHLPLLRNIKQKGIEAIKEKYSLDASRLRIFLHYQPSFYHLHVHFCYLQHDAPGILVEKAHLLSSVISNIELVSDYYQKATIPFAIRENEKLFAKLESEGVLKDIRLENDAVVLNVNQIIKRVQCTSVQIMVDSLSSIKITNKFISFRFLTNNTNDNAGTFKTEFLQNTVASIESLSSKPLLSKGTQYRINCWNCKHSLSDVITFDRILPLPSECSDSSDWFCHNHGNNVDFSLDPKESDAFYSHSFVHLSKNNIKNYKESNKILVCKFCLQWLGTQHNTNTLKLWFNTVSFSNDNNQIHTSSLEDVHYVVKNSFRHSFHNSSKLIVACRTSPGKTDTLLLWILEKKLQILYGETDVVAHNVAKVLFKFVDEDEALLHSWQNDSLVSNLDVSKPMMVDLLSKLHGWNKLFPLEYAKSNDFKVSYLFLYDGF
;
A
#
# COMPACT_ATOMS: atom_id res chain seq x y z
N MET A 1 11.97 -72.29 72.96
CA MET A 1 11.33 -73.59 72.64
C MET A 1 10.59 -73.42 71.33
N SER A 2 10.91 -74.27 70.36
CA SER A 2 10.19 -74.51 69.09
C SER A 2 8.71 -74.86 69.34
N THR A 3 7.74 -74.73 68.44
CA THR A 3 7.57 -75.22 67.04
C THR A 3 6.32 -74.54 66.45
N GLY A 4 6.27 -74.02 65.21
CA GLY A 4 5.98 -74.71 63.92
C GLY A 4 4.45 -74.80 63.64
N ALA A 5 3.85 -74.54 62.47
CA ALA A 5 4.29 -74.33 61.08
C ALA A 5 3.14 -73.81 60.15
N CYS A 6 3.51 -73.12 59.04
CA CYS A 6 2.99 -73.15 57.64
C CYS A 6 1.46 -72.93 57.31
N VAL A 7 0.98 -72.27 56.23
CA VAL A 7 1.50 -71.90 54.88
C VAL A 7 0.55 -70.89 54.15
N VAL A 8 1.13 -69.90 53.45
CA VAL A 8 0.84 -69.28 52.11
C VAL A 8 -0.55 -68.67 51.79
N ASP A 9 -0.63 -67.35 51.50
CA ASP A 9 -0.66 -66.78 50.13
C ASP A 9 -0.66 -65.24 50.13
N SER A 10 -0.03 -64.65 49.11
CA SER A 10 0.12 -63.21 48.90
C SER A 10 -0.63 -62.80 47.64
N ASP A 11 -1.57 -61.84 47.72
CA ASP A 11 -2.11 -61.15 46.54
C ASP A 11 -2.48 -59.70 46.88
N THR A 12 -1.79 -58.78 46.22
CA THR A 12 -2.02 -57.33 46.21
C THR A 12 -3.13 -56.96 45.22
N GLU A 13 -3.98 -56.04 45.66
CA GLU A 13 -5.21 -55.58 45.05
C GLU A 13 -5.06 -54.88 43.68
N ASN A 14 -6.02 -55.17 42.80
CA ASN A 14 -6.53 -54.30 41.74
C ASN A 14 -8.06 -54.41 41.79
N PRO A 15 -8.85 -53.34 41.57
CA PRO A 15 -9.57 -53.27 40.28
C PRO A 15 -9.89 -51.86 39.72
N VAL A 16 -9.50 -51.65 38.46
CA VAL A 16 -10.30 -51.27 37.27
C VAL A 16 -11.53 -50.35 37.39
N SER A 17 -11.51 -49.26 36.61
CA SER A 17 -12.64 -48.91 35.71
C SER A 17 -12.12 -48.43 34.34
N LYS A 18 -12.22 -49.31 33.33
CA LYS A 18 -11.81 -49.15 31.91
C LYS A 18 -12.90 -48.44 31.09
N LYS A 19 -12.50 -47.57 30.15
CA LYS A 19 -13.25 -47.26 28.90
C LYS A 19 -12.63 -48.04 27.72
N PRO A 20 -13.41 -48.37 26.67
CA PRO A 20 -13.13 -49.51 25.80
C PRO A 20 -11.97 -49.27 24.82
N LYS A 21 -11.12 -50.30 24.68
CA LYS A 21 -10.14 -50.44 23.60
C LYS A 21 -10.91 -50.76 22.31
N LEU A 22 -10.75 -49.93 21.28
CA LEU A 22 -10.96 -50.35 19.89
C LEU A 22 -9.82 -51.31 19.55
N GLU A 23 -10.17 -52.57 19.27
CA GLU A 23 -9.26 -53.57 18.72
C GLU A 23 -8.80 -53.14 17.33
N ILE A 24 -7.58 -52.62 17.24
CA ILE A 24 -6.86 -52.54 15.97
C ILE A 24 -6.11 -53.87 15.86
N LYS A 25 -6.49 -54.67 14.86
CA LYS A 25 -5.79 -55.91 14.50
C LYS A 25 -4.32 -55.63 14.24
N GLU A 26 -3.47 -56.40 14.92
CA GLU A 26 -2.02 -56.41 14.78
C GLU A 26 -1.59 -56.78 13.35
N ASN A 27 -0.66 -55.99 12.81
CA ASN A 27 0.58 -56.47 12.20
C ASN A 27 1.45 -55.27 11.81
N VAL A 28 2.16 -54.71 12.80
CA VAL A 28 3.32 -53.86 12.55
C VAL A 28 4.41 -54.34 13.49
N ILE A 29 5.45 -54.93 12.90
CA ILE A 29 6.72 -55.27 13.54
C ILE A 29 7.19 -54.03 14.35
N PRO A 30 7.72 -54.16 15.59
CA PRO A 30 8.22 -53.00 16.31
C PRO A 30 9.42 -52.45 15.53
N THR A 31 9.22 -51.39 14.77
CA THR A 31 10.31 -50.65 14.14
C THR A 31 11.05 -49.93 15.27
N GLU A 32 12.25 -50.42 15.61
CA GLU A 32 13.14 -49.78 16.59
C GLU A 32 13.13 -48.26 16.43
N SER A 33 13.04 -47.53 17.54
CA SER A 33 13.02 -46.08 17.52
C SER A 33 14.36 -45.56 16.99
N ILE A 34 14.37 -44.54 16.13
CA ILE A 34 15.63 -43.93 15.68
C ILE A 34 16.47 -43.45 16.88
N ASN A 35 15.82 -43.09 17.99
CA ASN A 35 16.47 -42.58 19.19
C ASN A 35 17.21 -43.64 20.02
N GLU A 36 17.03 -44.94 19.73
CA GLU A 36 17.71 -46.02 20.47
C GLU A 36 19.14 -46.26 19.97
N ASN A 37 19.39 -46.06 18.67
CA ASN A 37 20.65 -46.45 18.00
C ASN A 37 21.38 -45.29 17.29
N LEU A 38 21.00 -44.03 17.55
CA LEU A 38 21.61 -42.87 16.89
C LEU A 38 22.91 -42.43 17.57
N SER A 39 24.04 -42.58 16.87
CA SER A 39 25.37 -42.17 17.38
C SER A 39 25.87 -40.84 16.81
N ASN A 40 25.31 -40.37 15.69
CA ASN A 40 25.66 -39.12 15.03
C ASN A 40 24.55 -38.70 14.05
N LEU A 41 24.67 -37.51 13.46
CA LEU A 41 23.69 -36.94 12.52
C LEU A 41 24.06 -37.11 11.04
N SER A 42 25.08 -37.91 10.67
CA SER A 42 25.54 -38.01 9.28
C SER A 42 24.51 -38.63 8.35
N GLY A 43 23.61 -39.47 8.89
CA GLY A 43 22.50 -40.07 8.13
C GLY A 43 21.23 -39.21 8.10
N PHE A 44 21.29 -37.94 8.53
CA PHE A 44 20.17 -37.00 8.44
C PHE A 44 20.31 -36.13 7.19
N THR A 45 19.37 -36.26 6.27
CA THR A 45 19.29 -35.42 5.07
C THR A 45 18.33 -34.26 5.32
N ILE A 46 18.83 -33.04 5.24
CA ILE A 46 18.04 -31.82 5.45
C ILE A 46 17.19 -31.55 4.20
N GLU A 47 15.88 -31.39 4.40
CA GLU A 47 14.96 -30.94 3.34
C GLU A 47 14.73 -29.43 3.42
N SER A 48 14.52 -28.88 4.62
CA SER A 48 14.22 -27.46 4.81
C SER A 48 14.50 -26.98 6.23
N VAL A 49 14.70 -25.67 6.37
CA VAL A 49 14.77 -25.01 7.68
C VAL A 49 13.37 -24.60 8.08
N LEU A 50 12.86 -25.14 9.18
CA LEU A 50 11.54 -24.80 9.72
C LEU A 50 11.59 -23.45 10.44
N SER A 51 12.59 -23.23 11.30
CA SER A 51 12.77 -21.96 12.01
C SER A 51 14.24 -21.72 12.37
N ASN A 52 14.62 -20.44 12.48
CA ASN A 52 15.96 -20.02 12.92
C ASN A 52 15.82 -18.80 13.85
N SER A 53 16.19 -18.96 15.13
CA SER A 53 16.13 -17.91 16.15
C SER A 53 17.53 -17.42 16.48
N THR A 54 17.83 -16.19 16.06
CA THR A 54 19.09 -15.52 16.40
C THR A 54 19.18 -15.13 17.86
N ASP A 55 18.06 -14.98 18.56
CA ASP A 55 18.04 -14.56 19.96
C ASP A 55 18.28 -15.76 20.88
N ARG A 56 17.54 -16.85 20.66
CA ARG A 56 17.71 -18.12 21.37
C ARG A 56 18.91 -18.94 20.89
N LYS A 57 19.57 -18.50 19.83
CA LYS A 57 20.71 -19.20 19.20
C LYS A 57 20.34 -20.64 18.83
N SER A 58 19.17 -20.84 18.22
CA SER A 58 18.62 -22.15 17.89
C SER A 58 18.11 -22.25 16.45
N ILE A 59 18.18 -23.43 15.85
CA ILE A 59 17.66 -23.73 14.50
C ILE A 59 16.87 -25.04 14.51
N CYS A 60 15.73 -25.06 13.83
CA CYS A 60 14.88 -26.23 13.67
C CYS A 60 14.84 -26.65 12.21
N LEU A 61 15.13 -27.92 11.95
CA LEU A 61 15.30 -28.49 10.61
C LEU A 61 14.26 -29.58 10.38
N LYS A 62 13.72 -29.66 9.17
CA LYS A 62 12.95 -30.80 8.66
C LYS A 62 13.83 -31.61 7.72
N GLY A 63 13.77 -32.92 7.83
CA GLY A 63 14.50 -33.82 6.97
C GLY A 63 14.06 -35.27 7.13
N THR A 64 14.89 -36.18 6.66
CA THR A 64 14.69 -37.64 6.78
C THR A 64 15.97 -38.31 7.26
N PHE A 65 15.84 -39.47 7.92
CA PHE A 65 16.98 -40.32 8.23
C PHE A 65 17.11 -41.44 7.20
N ASP A 66 18.32 -41.71 6.71
CA ASP A 66 18.55 -42.76 5.70
C ASP A 66 18.16 -44.16 6.20
N SER A 67 18.22 -44.37 7.52
CA SER A 67 17.98 -45.66 8.17
C SER A 67 16.52 -45.93 8.56
N LYS A 68 15.63 -44.93 8.48
CA LYS A 68 14.23 -45.05 8.92
C LYS A 68 13.31 -44.17 8.07
N GLU A 69 12.19 -44.74 7.63
CA GLU A 69 11.17 -44.01 6.89
C GLU A 69 10.43 -42.97 7.77
N GLY A 70 9.92 -41.93 7.11
CA GLY A 70 9.13 -40.86 7.73
C GLY A 70 9.92 -39.58 7.95
N ALA A 71 9.22 -38.45 7.96
CA ALA A 71 9.81 -37.15 8.24
C ALA A 71 10.39 -37.11 9.66
N ALA A 72 11.43 -36.33 9.84
CA ALA A 72 12.06 -36.06 11.13
C ALA A 72 12.28 -34.57 11.32
N ILE A 73 12.27 -34.14 12.58
CA ILE A 73 12.65 -32.79 12.99
C ILE A 73 13.90 -32.88 13.84
N VAL A 74 14.90 -32.06 13.53
CA VAL A 74 16.11 -31.90 14.33
C VAL A 74 16.19 -30.44 14.79
N LEU A 75 16.13 -30.22 16.10
CA LEU A 75 16.28 -28.92 16.74
C LEU A 75 17.66 -28.84 17.40
N LEU A 76 18.43 -27.82 17.03
CA LEU A 76 19.76 -27.54 17.56
C LEU A 76 19.71 -26.21 18.32
N GLU A 77 20.12 -26.19 19.58
CA GLU A 77 20.11 -25.01 20.44
C GLU A 77 21.46 -24.87 21.16
N LYS A 78 22.06 -23.68 21.13
CA LYS A 78 23.27 -23.41 21.92
C LYS A 78 22.94 -23.46 23.40
N THR A 79 23.81 -24.07 24.20
CA THR A 79 23.68 -24.10 25.65
C THR A 79 24.02 -22.73 26.25
N ALA A 80 23.43 -22.43 27.41
CA ALA A 80 23.79 -21.26 28.20
C ALA A 80 25.17 -21.46 28.86
N PHE A 81 25.84 -20.38 29.20
CA PHE A 81 27.05 -20.45 30.01
C PHE A 81 26.73 -20.89 31.43
N VAL A 82 27.52 -21.82 31.96
CA VAL A 82 27.46 -22.26 33.35
C VAL A 82 28.46 -21.45 34.17
N GLU A 83 27.99 -20.81 35.23
CA GLU A 83 28.79 -19.85 36.00
C GLU A 83 29.97 -20.52 36.69
N GLU A 84 29.77 -21.75 37.19
CA GLU A 84 30.78 -22.57 37.85
C GLU A 84 31.94 -22.93 36.91
N ASP A 85 31.65 -23.20 35.63
CA ASP A 85 32.66 -23.52 34.61
C ASP A 85 33.55 -22.31 34.27
N ILE A 86 33.04 -21.10 34.51
CA ILE A 86 33.74 -19.84 34.27
C ILE A 86 34.51 -19.38 35.52
N LYS A 87 33.91 -19.54 36.71
CA LYS A 87 34.48 -19.08 38.00
C LYS A 87 35.39 -20.10 38.68
N GLY A 88 35.31 -21.37 38.29
CA GLY A 88 36.08 -22.46 38.88
C GLY A 88 37.60 -22.34 38.62
N SER A 89 38.38 -23.07 39.42
CA SER A 89 39.83 -23.23 39.24
C SER A 89 40.23 -23.98 37.96
N SER A 90 39.25 -24.53 37.24
CA SER A 90 39.40 -25.10 35.90
C SER A 90 39.72 -23.97 34.92
N LYS A 91 41.00 -23.83 34.56
CA LYS A 91 41.41 -23.05 33.40
C LYS A 91 40.93 -23.76 32.14
N ASP A 92 39.64 -23.90 31.90
CA ASP A 92 39.11 -24.58 30.72
C ASP A 92 38.55 -23.56 29.71
N TYR A 93 37.91 -22.49 30.20
CA TYR A 93 37.38 -21.39 29.35
C TYR A 93 38.39 -20.30 29.00
N PHE A 94 39.51 -20.15 29.73
CA PHE A 94 40.47 -19.06 29.50
C PHE A 94 41.89 -19.60 29.49
N THR A 95 42.24 -20.28 28.40
CA THR A 95 43.55 -20.92 28.19
C THR A 95 44.25 -20.37 26.96
N GLU A 96 45.57 -20.56 26.93
CA GLU A 96 46.38 -20.35 25.72
C GLU A 96 46.02 -21.34 24.59
N GLN A 97 45.30 -22.42 24.90
CA GLN A 97 44.94 -23.45 23.92
C GLN A 97 43.83 -22.99 22.96
N TYR A 98 43.02 -22.01 23.35
CA TYR A 98 41.84 -21.58 22.60
C TYR A 98 42.01 -20.16 22.07
N PRO A 99 42.26 -19.97 20.76
CA PRO A 99 42.63 -18.67 20.21
C PRO A 99 41.44 -17.72 20.08
N LEU A 100 41.74 -16.42 20.19
CA LEU A 100 40.83 -15.32 19.83
C LEU A 100 41.15 -14.85 18.40
N GLN A 101 40.12 -14.73 17.57
CA GLN A 101 40.23 -14.11 16.26
C GLN A 101 39.57 -12.73 16.30
N LYS A 102 40.38 -11.68 16.11
CA LYS A 102 39.89 -10.29 16.10
C LYS A 102 38.98 -10.05 14.89
N VAL A 103 37.79 -9.51 15.14
CA VAL A 103 36.85 -9.05 14.11
C VAL A 103 37.02 -7.55 13.92
N PHE A 104 37.04 -6.78 15.01
CA PHE A 104 37.12 -5.33 14.99
C PHE A 104 37.68 -4.80 16.32
N SER A 105 38.31 -3.63 16.30
CA SER A 105 38.52 -2.83 17.51
C SER A 105 38.41 -1.33 17.24
N ASN A 106 37.85 -0.61 18.19
CA ASN A 106 37.89 0.85 18.25
C ASN A 106 38.12 1.28 19.71
N ASP A 107 39.25 1.92 19.95
CA ASP A 107 39.70 2.36 21.28
C ASP A 107 39.59 1.23 22.33
N ILE A 108 38.71 1.38 23.34
CA ILE A 108 38.49 0.38 24.40
C ILE A 108 37.56 -0.77 24.00
N TYR A 109 36.92 -0.72 22.83
CA TYR A 109 35.97 -1.74 22.38
C TYR A 109 36.64 -2.70 21.38
N GLY A 110 36.59 -4.00 21.65
CA GLY A 110 37.06 -5.04 20.75
C GLY A 110 36.01 -6.14 20.56
N ASN A 111 35.82 -6.58 19.32
CA ASN A 111 34.95 -7.70 18.97
C ASN A 111 35.82 -8.85 18.46
N TYR A 112 35.63 -10.04 19.04
CA TYR A 112 36.44 -11.22 18.76
C TYR A 112 35.55 -12.45 18.59
N LYS A 113 36.00 -13.41 17.78
CA LYS A 113 35.48 -14.78 17.78
C LYS A 113 36.35 -15.61 18.73
N TYR A 114 35.70 -16.32 19.64
CA TYR A 114 36.35 -17.20 20.60
C TYR A 114 35.96 -18.65 20.32
N TYR A 115 36.93 -19.56 20.36
CA TYR A 115 36.76 -20.97 19.97
C TYR A 115 37.14 -21.90 21.14
N PRO A 116 36.25 -22.08 22.14
CA PRO A 116 36.53 -22.94 23.28
C PRO A 116 36.54 -24.43 22.90
N SER A 117 36.85 -25.28 23.88
CA SER A 117 36.84 -26.74 23.73
C SER A 117 35.49 -27.28 23.23
N LYS A 118 35.50 -28.49 22.64
CA LYS A 118 34.27 -29.16 22.16
C LYS A 118 33.27 -29.41 23.29
N LEU A 119 33.75 -29.77 24.48
CA LEU A 119 32.92 -30.03 25.66
C LEU A 119 32.18 -28.77 26.13
N LEU A 120 32.84 -27.61 26.00
CA LEU A 120 32.28 -26.30 26.35
C LEU A 120 31.43 -25.67 25.22
N SER A 121 31.36 -26.34 24.07
CA SER A 121 30.65 -25.90 22.87
C SER A 121 29.46 -26.81 22.53
N GLU A 122 28.92 -27.51 23.53
CA GLU A 122 27.80 -28.43 23.35
C GLU A 122 26.60 -27.74 22.69
N ILE A 123 25.91 -28.48 21.82
CA ILE A 123 24.67 -28.05 21.19
C ILE A 123 23.59 -29.03 21.64
N LYS A 124 22.63 -28.52 22.41
CA LYS A 124 21.46 -29.28 22.79
C LYS A 124 20.70 -29.69 21.54
N THR A 125 20.57 -30.99 21.33
CA THR A 125 19.97 -31.56 20.14
C THR A 125 18.70 -32.33 20.51
N THR A 126 17.57 -31.96 19.91
CA THR A 126 16.28 -32.67 20.09
C THR A 126 15.84 -33.25 18.76
N ILE A 127 15.43 -34.52 18.76
CA ILE A 127 15.04 -35.24 17.55
C ILE A 127 13.59 -35.73 17.71
N ILE A 128 12.76 -35.47 16.71
CA ILE A 128 11.38 -35.93 16.66
C ILE A 128 11.23 -36.78 15.40
N HIS A 129 10.98 -38.08 15.58
CA HIS A 129 10.75 -39.02 14.49
C HIS A 129 9.81 -40.15 14.95
N PRO A 130 8.81 -40.53 14.15
CA PRO A 130 8.35 -39.82 12.96
C PRO A 130 7.68 -38.48 13.31
N ALA A 131 8.03 -37.42 12.59
CA ALA A 131 7.43 -36.10 12.72
C ALA A 131 6.14 -36.04 11.91
N THR A 132 5.03 -35.69 12.57
CA THR A 132 3.73 -35.47 11.92
C THR A 132 3.66 -34.06 11.36
N GLU A 133 2.67 -33.80 10.49
CA GLU A 133 2.41 -32.45 9.98
C GLU A 133 2.14 -31.44 11.12
N LYS A 134 1.50 -31.89 12.21
CA LYS A 134 1.30 -31.07 13.42
C LYS A 134 2.62 -30.67 14.06
N HIS A 135 3.63 -31.56 14.07
CA HIS A 135 4.96 -31.22 14.55
C HIS A 135 5.62 -30.20 13.60
N ILE A 136 5.56 -30.43 12.29
CA ILE A 136 6.15 -29.53 11.29
C ILE A 136 5.60 -28.10 11.44
N VAL A 137 4.27 -27.96 11.48
CA VAL A 137 3.61 -26.64 11.66
C VAL A 137 3.99 -25.98 12.99
N LYS A 138 4.11 -26.75 14.08
CA LYS A 138 4.48 -26.24 15.41
C LYS A 138 5.89 -25.67 15.45
N TYR A 139 6.84 -26.28 14.75
CA TYR A 139 8.26 -25.90 14.76
C TYR A 139 8.66 -24.96 13.60
N SER A 140 7.74 -24.72 12.67
CA SER A 140 7.90 -23.75 11.58
C SER A 140 7.86 -22.31 12.09
N ALA A 141 8.65 -21.43 11.50
CA ALA A 141 8.61 -20.01 11.75
C ALA A 141 7.26 -19.47 11.30
N GLN A 142 6.57 -18.77 12.20
CA GLN A 142 5.24 -18.23 11.94
C GLN A 142 5.35 -16.73 11.77
N LYS A 143 4.83 -16.20 10.64
CA LYS A 143 4.69 -14.75 10.48
C LYS A 143 3.71 -14.22 11.52
N ARG A 144 4.03 -13.05 12.07
CA ARG A 144 3.24 -12.36 13.10
C ARG A 144 2.77 -11.03 12.56
N TYR A 145 1.54 -10.69 12.90
CA TYR A 145 0.89 -9.45 12.53
C TYR A 145 0.38 -8.76 13.80
N ILE A 146 0.43 -7.43 13.81
CA ILE A 146 -0.23 -6.63 14.85
C ILE A 146 -1.61 -6.24 14.35
N VAL A 147 -2.59 -6.38 15.22
CA VAL A 147 -3.98 -5.95 14.99
C VAL A 147 -4.32 -4.89 16.02
N ASP A 148 -4.64 -3.68 15.55
CA ASP A 148 -5.18 -2.62 16.40
C ASP A 148 -6.70 -2.81 16.55
N GLU A 149 -7.10 -3.70 17.46
CA GLU A 149 -8.50 -4.08 17.63
C GLU A 149 -9.31 -2.96 18.30
N THR A 150 -10.13 -2.29 17.50
CA THR A 150 -11.13 -1.32 17.99
C THR A 150 -12.32 -2.03 18.64
N PRO A 151 -13.15 -1.33 19.45
CA PRO A 151 -14.39 -1.90 19.99
C PRO A 151 -15.30 -2.52 18.92
N ARG A 152 -15.36 -1.89 17.75
CA ARG A 152 -16.12 -2.38 16.59
C ARG A 152 -15.59 -3.72 16.08
N ILE A 153 -14.27 -3.85 15.91
CA ILE A 153 -13.64 -5.11 15.47
C ILE A 153 -13.89 -6.22 16.51
N TYR A 154 -13.84 -5.88 17.79
CA TYR A 154 -14.17 -6.83 18.84
C TYR A 154 -15.61 -7.34 18.71
N GLU A 155 -16.60 -6.44 18.67
CA GLU A 155 -18.03 -6.79 18.60
C GLU A 155 -18.42 -7.50 17.28
N GLU A 156 -17.91 -7.04 16.15
CA GLU A 156 -18.32 -7.54 14.82
C GLU A 156 -17.55 -8.79 14.37
N VAL A 157 -16.31 -8.96 14.83
CA VAL A 157 -15.39 -9.99 14.30
C VAL A 157 -14.90 -10.94 15.37
N VAL A 158 -14.30 -10.42 16.44
CA VAL A 158 -13.62 -11.24 17.45
C VAL A 158 -14.62 -11.97 18.34
N LEU A 159 -15.52 -11.26 19.02
CA LEU A 159 -16.53 -11.83 19.92
C LEU A 159 -17.42 -12.90 19.25
N PRO A 160 -17.91 -12.71 18.00
CA PRO A 160 -18.64 -13.77 17.29
C PRO A 160 -17.77 -15.00 17.03
N HIS A 161 -16.50 -14.81 16.65
CA HIS A 161 -15.56 -15.92 16.49
C HIS A 161 -15.36 -16.68 17.80
N LEU A 162 -15.16 -15.98 18.91
CA LEU A 162 -14.98 -16.58 20.24
C LEU A 162 -16.19 -17.38 20.70
N THR A 163 -17.39 -16.87 20.42
CA THR A 163 -18.65 -17.51 20.80
C THR A 163 -18.87 -18.80 20.02
N ASN A 164 -18.47 -18.83 18.74
CA ASN A 164 -18.60 -20.00 17.87
C ASN A 164 -17.55 -21.10 18.17
N GLU A 165 -16.35 -20.73 18.61
CA GLU A 165 -15.24 -21.68 18.86
C GLU A 165 -15.49 -22.63 20.06
N GLN A 166 -16.44 -22.30 20.96
CA GLN A 166 -16.79 -23.08 22.16
C GLN A 166 -15.58 -23.71 22.89
N PHE A 167 -14.71 -22.86 23.46
CA PHE A 167 -13.53 -23.31 24.19
C PHE A 167 -13.87 -24.24 25.36
N ASN A 168 -13.19 -25.39 25.46
CA ASN A 168 -13.36 -26.31 26.59
C ASN A 168 -12.65 -25.78 27.85
N LEU A 169 -13.44 -25.21 28.77
CA LEU A 169 -12.98 -24.68 30.05
C LEU A 169 -13.14 -25.67 31.22
N GLN A 170 -13.49 -26.94 30.96
CA GLN A 170 -13.78 -27.90 32.02
C GLN A 170 -12.59 -28.14 32.96
N TRP A 171 -11.37 -28.10 32.43
CA TRP A 171 -10.16 -28.24 33.25
C TRP A 171 -10.01 -27.08 34.24
N VAL A 172 -10.37 -25.85 33.86
CA VAL A 172 -10.41 -24.69 34.76
C VAL A 172 -11.41 -24.92 35.88
N TYR A 173 -12.62 -25.38 35.53
CA TYR A 173 -13.67 -25.64 36.52
C TYR A 173 -13.31 -26.79 37.45
N ASN A 174 -12.60 -27.82 36.96
CA ASN A 174 -12.12 -28.90 37.82
C ASN A 174 -11.12 -28.40 38.87
N ILE A 175 -10.28 -27.41 38.55
CA ILE A 175 -9.38 -26.77 39.54
C ILE A 175 -10.20 -25.99 40.57
N LEU A 176 -11.12 -25.13 40.12
CA LEU A 176 -11.96 -24.31 40.99
C LEU A 176 -12.93 -25.12 41.88
N GLU A 177 -13.27 -26.35 41.47
CA GLU A 177 -14.13 -27.29 42.21
C GLU A 177 -13.31 -28.37 42.96
N HIS A 178 -11.98 -28.22 43.04
CA HIS A 178 -11.05 -29.14 43.70
C HIS A 178 -11.11 -30.60 43.21
N LYS A 179 -11.58 -30.81 41.97
CA LYS A 179 -11.62 -32.12 41.30
C LYS A 179 -10.27 -32.51 40.71
N SER A 180 -9.37 -31.55 40.48
CA SER A 180 -8.02 -31.77 39.94
C SER A 180 -7.05 -30.69 40.41
N GLU A 181 -5.77 -31.05 40.59
CA GLU A 181 -4.67 -30.14 40.99
C GLU A 181 -4.88 -29.41 42.33
N ALA A 182 -5.78 -29.91 43.18
CA ALA A 182 -6.08 -29.30 44.48
C ALA A 182 -4.85 -29.27 45.40
N GLU A 183 -3.99 -30.29 45.29
CA GLU A 183 -2.72 -30.40 46.03
C GLU A 183 -1.66 -29.37 45.58
N ARG A 184 -1.83 -28.77 44.41
CA ARG A 184 -0.90 -27.77 43.86
C ARG A 184 -1.26 -26.33 44.25
N ILE A 185 -2.42 -26.12 44.88
CA ILE A 185 -2.89 -24.78 45.24
C ILE A 185 -1.90 -24.14 46.21
N VAL A 186 -1.45 -22.93 45.86
CA VAL A 186 -0.56 -22.09 46.67
C VAL A 186 -1.36 -21.22 47.62
N PHE A 187 -2.47 -20.67 47.13
CA PHE A 187 -3.35 -19.79 47.87
C PHE A 187 -4.76 -19.87 47.29
N GLU A 188 -5.77 -19.73 48.15
CA GLU A 188 -7.17 -19.69 47.73
C GLU A 188 -7.94 -18.66 48.56
N ASP A 189 -8.72 -17.83 47.85
CA ASP A 189 -9.79 -17.04 48.40
C ASP A 189 -11.12 -17.60 47.89
N ALA A 190 -11.93 -18.16 48.79
CA ALA A 190 -13.16 -18.87 48.46
C ALA A 190 -14.34 -17.95 48.10
N ASP A 191 -14.20 -16.62 48.14
CA ASP A 191 -15.28 -15.72 47.76
C ASP A 191 -15.73 -15.97 46.30
N PRO A 192 -17.02 -16.21 46.02
CA PRO A 192 -17.47 -16.60 44.68
C PRO A 192 -17.41 -15.47 43.64
N THR A 193 -17.28 -14.21 44.08
CA THR A 193 -17.33 -13.03 43.21
C THR A 193 -15.96 -12.37 43.05
N ASN A 194 -15.24 -12.22 44.16
CA ASN A 194 -13.98 -11.50 44.28
C ASN A 194 -12.80 -12.42 44.66
N GLY A 195 -13.05 -13.72 44.87
CA GLY A 195 -12.04 -14.71 45.19
C GLY A 195 -11.39 -15.33 43.95
N PHE A 196 -10.31 -16.06 44.19
CA PHE A 196 -9.49 -16.71 43.16
C PHE A 196 -8.68 -17.86 43.76
N VAL A 197 -8.27 -18.79 42.90
CA VAL A 197 -7.32 -19.86 43.22
C VAL A 197 -5.98 -19.53 42.56
N MET A 198 -4.89 -19.57 43.33
CA MET A 198 -3.53 -19.42 42.83
C MET A 198 -2.81 -20.76 42.85
N LEU A 199 -2.23 -21.14 41.71
CA LEU A 199 -1.47 -22.38 41.55
C LEU A 199 -0.30 -22.18 40.59
N PRO A 200 0.71 -23.07 40.63
CA PRO A 200 1.80 -23.04 39.68
C PRO A 200 1.40 -23.30 38.24
N ASP A 201 1.98 -22.54 37.29
CA ASP A 201 1.81 -22.80 35.86
C ASP A 201 2.50 -24.12 35.47
N LEU A 202 1.96 -24.80 34.45
CA LEU A 202 2.52 -26.06 33.94
C LEU A 202 3.95 -25.93 33.41
N LYS A 203 4.37 -24.71 33.04
CA LYS A 203 5.72 -24.43 32.52
C LYS A 203 6.76 -24.20 33.61
N TRP A 204 6.34 -24.09 34.86
CA TRP A 204 7.26 -23.83 35.96
C TRP A 204 7.95 -25.11 36.43
N ASN A 205 9.27 -25.05 36.63
CA ASN A 205 10.06 -26.19 37.11
C ASN A 205 10.14 -26.27 38.66
N GLY A 206 9.60 -25.29 39.37
CA GLY A 206 9.62 -25.21 40.85
C GLY A 206 10.72 -24.32 41.43
N GLU A 207 11.62 -23.77 40.62
CA GLU A 207 12.71 -22.89 41.07
C GLU A 207 12.25 -21.42 41.14
N VAL A 208 12.69 -20.66 42.14
CA VAL A 208 12.22 -19.29 42.36
C VAL A 208 12.65 -18.36 41.21
N GLU A 209 13.81 -18.60 40.62
CA GLU A 209 14.39 -17.86 39.49
C GLU A 209 13.56 -17.96 38.22
N THR A 210 12.70 -18.99 38.12
CA THR A 210 11.77 -19.18 37.01
C THR A 210 10.30 -19.08 37.45
N LEU A 211 10.05 -18.55 38.66
CA LEU A 211 8.72 -18.52 39.29
C LEU A 211 7.65 -18.08 38.31
N TYR A 212 6.64 -18.94 38.15
CA TYR A 212 5.47 -18.71 37.32
C TYR A 212 4.23 -19.32 37.98
N LEU A 213 3.37 -18.45 38.51
CA LEU A 213 2.07 -18.79 39.08
C LEU A 213 0.93 -18.18 38.26
N LEU A 214 -0.25 -18.78 38.38
CA LEU A 214 -1.49 -18.35 37.75
C LEU A 214 -2.55 -18.15 38.83
N ALA A 215 -3.22 -17.00 38.82
CA ALA A 215 -4.42 -16.74 39.61
C ALA A 215 -5.66 -16.86 38.71
N ILE A 216 -6.52 -17.84 38.99
CA ILE A 216 -7.76 -18.11 38.26
C ILE A 216 -8.93 -17.63 39.11
N VAL A 217 -9.76 -16.74 38.58
CA VAL A 217 -10.87 -16.15 39.36
C VAL A 217 -12.02 -17.13 39.56
N ASN A 218 -12.72 -17.06 40.69
CA ASN A 218 -13.87 -17.94 40.95
C ASN A 218 -15.09 -17.56 40.10
N LYS A 219 -15.29 -16.25 39.88
CA LYS A 219 -16.41 -15.71 39.12
C LYS A 219 -16.35 -16.15 37.67
N ARG A 220 -17.36 -16.90 37.23
CA ARG A 220 -17.49 -17.34 35.83
C ARG A 220 -17.97 -16.20 34.93
N GLY A 221 -17.70 -16.33 33.63
CA GLY A 221 -18.26 -15.45 32.60
C GLY A 221 -17.40 -14.23 32.24
N ILE A 222 -16.31 -13.96 32.97
CA ILE A 222 -15.32 -12.95 32.59
C ILE A 222 -14.30 -13.59 31.65
N LYS A 223 -14.35 -13.26 30.36
CA LYS A 223 -13.58 -13.92 29.29
C LYS A 223 -12.18 -13.35 29.16
N SER A 224 -12.06 -12.03 29.18
CA SER A 224 -10.80 -11.31 28.93
C SER A 224 -10.88 -9.87 29.46
N LEU A 225 -9.89 -9.03 29.09
CA LEU A 225 -9.89 -7.60 29.40
C LEU A 225 -11.17 -6.88 28.97
N ARG A 226 -11.79 -7.29 27.85
CA ARG A 226 -13.00 -6.67 27.28
C ARG A 226 -14.22 -6.74 28.18
N ASP A 227 -14.24 -7.67 29.15
CA ASP A 227 -15.33 -7.81 30.12
C ASP A 227 -15.09 -7.06 31.44
N LEU A 228 -13.89 -6.50 31.62
CA LEU A 228 -13.55 -5.80 32.87
C LEU A 228 -14.21 -4.43 32.93
N THR A 229 -14.76 -4.13 34.09
CA THR A 229 -15.47 -2.87 34.40
C THR A 229 -15.15 -2.41 35.81
N GLY A 230 -15.65 -1.25 36.21
CA GLY A 230 -15.55 -0.73 37.59
C GLY A 230 -15.98 -1.74 38.67
N ASP A 231 -16.98 -2.58 38.38
CA ASP A 231 -17.48 -3.61 39.31
C ASP A 231 -16.45 -4.70 39.63
N HIS A 232 -15.43 -4.84 38.78
CA HIS A 232 -14.38 -5.84 38.92
C HIS A 232 -13.16 -5.32 39.70
N LEU A 233 -13.11 -4.04 40.07
CA LEU A 233 -12.00 -3.47 40.86
C LEU A 233 -11.74 -4.20 42.18
N PRO A 234 -12.75 -4.61 42.99
CA PRO A 234 -12.52 -5.37 44.21
C PRO A 234 -11.79 -6.70 43.94
N LEU A 235 -12.25 -7.47 42.95
CA LEU A 235 -11.59 -8.70 42.49
C LEU A 235 -10.14 -8.46 42.06
N LEU A 236 -9.89 -7.48 41.19
CA LEU A 236 -8.55 -7.19 40.67
C LEU A 236 -7.56 -6.74 41.76
N ARG A 237 -8.02 -5.91 42.70
CA ARG A 237 -7.22 -5.49 43.86
C ARG A 237 -6.95 -6.65 44.81
N ASN A 238 -7.94 -7.52 45.03
CA ASN A 238 -7.81 -8.72 45.86
C ASN A 238 -6.74 -9.67 45.29
N ILE A 239 -6.80 -9.97 43.98
CA ILE A 239 -5.78 -10.78 43.29
C ILE A 239 -4.40 -10.19 43.48
N LYS A 240 -4.24 -8.87 43.25
CA LYS A 240 -2.95 -8.19 43.40
C LYS A 240 -2.43 -8.31 44.84
N GLN A 241 -3.24 -7.95 45.82
CA GLN A 241 -2.81 -7.87 47.22
C GLN A 241 -2.53 -9.27 47.78
N LYS A 242 -3.53 -10.16 47.80
CA LYS A 242 -3.40 -11.47 48.42
C LYS A 242 -2.44 -12.37 47.64
N GLY A 243 -2.35 -12.21 46.32
CA GLY A 243 -1.38 -12.92 45.51
C GLY A 243 0.07 -12.55 45.85
N ILE A 244 0.35 -11.26 46.06
CA ILE A 244 1.68 -10.79 46.51
C ILE A 244 2.00 -11.32 47.91
N GLU A 245 1.04 -11.26 48.83
CA GLU A 245 1.21 -11.75 50.21
C GLU A 245 1.53 -13.25 50.23
N ALA A 246 0.76 -14.05 49.50
CA ALA A 246 0.98 -15.50 49.39
C ALA A 246 2.35 -15.85 48.78
N ILE A 247 2.78 -15.12 47.75
CA ILE A 247 4.10 -15.35 47.13
C ILE A 247 5.23 -14.96 48.08
N LYS A 248 5.08 -13.86 48.81
CA LYS A 248 6.06 -13.42 49.79
C LYS A 248 6.19 -14.43 50.93
N GLU A 249 5.09 -14.94 51.44
CA GLU A 249 5.07 -15.95 52.51
C GLU A 249 5.71 -17.28 52.06
N LYS A 250 5.33 -17.79 50.88
CA LYS A 250 5.77 -19.12 50.43
C LYS A 250 7.17 -19.14 49.79
N TYR A 251 7.54 -18.08 49.07
CA TYR A 251 8.75 -18.04 48.24
C TYR A 251 9.73 -16.94 48.64
N SER A 252 9.45 -16.14 49.68
CA SER A 252 10.30 -15.04 50.13
C SER A 252 10.63 -14.02 49.02
N LEU A 253 9.70 -13.83 48.08
CA LEU A 253 9.87 -12.94 46.93
C LEU A 253 9.03 -11.67 47.08
N ASP A 254 9.69 -10.51 47.09
CA ASP A 254 9.02 -9.23 47.25
C ASP A 254 8.24 -8.78 46.00
N ALA A 255 7.20 -7.98 46.22
CA ALA A 255 6.33 -7.44 45.18
C ALA A 255 7.07 -6.72 44.03
N SER A 256 8.14 -5.99 44.35
CA SER A 256 8.95 -5.24 43.38
C SER A 256 9.72 -6.15 42.41
N ARG A 257 9.84 -7.44 42.73
CA ARG A 257 10.50 -8.46 41.90
C ARG A 257 9.49 -9.30 41.11
N LEU A 258 8.21 -8.91 41.10
CA LEU A 258 7.15 -9.60 40.38
C LEU A 258 6.68 -8.80 39.16
N ARG A 259 6.50 -9.51 38.03
CA ARG A 259 5.74 -9.04 36.89
C ARG A 259 4.34 -9.65 36.98
N ILE A 260 3.32 -8.82 37.23
CA ILE A 260 1.93 -9.24 37.41
C ILE A 260 1.07 -8.69 36.27
N PHE A 261 0.49 -9.56 35.45
CA PHE A 261 -0.11 -9.15 34.18
C PHE A 261 -1.22 -10.10 33.68
N LEU A 262 -2.00 -9.61 32.72
CA LEU A 262 -3.00 -10.38 31.97
C LEU A 262 -2.58 -10.47 30.51
N HIS A 263 -3.01 -11.53 29.83
CA HIS A 263 -2.82 -11.64 28.38
C HIS A 263 -4.01 -11.09 27.59
N TYR A 264 -3.70 -10.46 26.45
CA TYR A 264 -4.66 -10.16 25.39
C TYR A 264 -4.07 -10.46 24.01
N GLN A 265 -4.62 -11.37 23.20
CA GLN A 265 -5.68 -12.32 23.55
C GLN A 265 -5.18 -13.38 24.56
N PRO A 266 -6.03 -13.85 25.48
CA PRO A 266 -5.68 -14.89 26.45
C PRO A 266 -5.61 -16.28 25.79
N SER A 267 -4.88 -17.21 26.42
CA SER A 267 -4.80 -18.60 25.91
C SER A 267 -6.10 -19.40 26.12
N PHE A 268 -6.94 -18.96 27.06
CA PHE A 268 -8.28 -19.47 27.32
C PHE A 268 -9.15 -18.35 27.89
N TYR A 269 -10.45 -18.36 27.58
CA TYR A 269 -11.36 -17.26 27.88
C TYR A 269 -12.08 -17.41 29.22
N HIS A 270 -11.29 -17.48 30.28
CA HIS A 270 -11.70 -17.33 31.67
C HIS A 270 -10.62 -16.50 32.36
N LEU A 271 -10.99 -15.37 32.97
CA LEU A 271 -10.05 -14.38 33.48
C LEU A 271 -9.01 -15.02 34.40
N HIS A 272 -7.75 -14.76 34.08
CA HIS A 272 -6.61 -15.21 34.85
C HIS A 272 -5.50 -14.16 34.85
N VAL A 273 -4.71 -14.15 35.92
CA VAL A 273 -3.58 -13.22 36.11
C VAL A 273 -2.31 -14.04 36.29
N HIS A 274 -1.28 -13.67 35.54
CA HIS A 274 0.05 -14.27 35.62
C HIS A 274 0.91 -13.54 36.64
N PHE A 275 1.62 -14.30 37.47
CA PHE A 275 2.64 -13.83 38.39
C PHE A 275 3.96 -14.48 38.01
N CYS A 276 4.89 -13.69 37.47
CA CYS A 276 6.23 -14.16 37.09
C CYS A 276 7.31 -13.44 37.89
N TYR A 277 8.43 -14.11 38.16
CA TYR A 277 9.65 -13.42 38.59
C TYR A 277 10.09 -12.42 37.50
N LEU A 278 10.46 -11.20 37.90
CA LEU A 278 10.70 -10.10 36.96
C LEU A 278 11.86 -10.37 36.00
N GLN A 279 12.91 -11.07 36.46
CA GLN A 279 14.06 -11.43 35.63
C GLN A 279 13.84 -12.69 34.78
N HIS A 280 12.72 -13.40 34.98
CA HIS A 280 12.38 -14.55 34.15
C HIS A 280 11.74 -14.08 32.84
N ASP A 281 12.32 -14.49 31.71
CA ASP A 281 11.79 -14.27 30.36
C ASP A 281 10.67 -15.27 30.04
N ALA A 282 9.60 -15.21 30.83
CA ALA A 282 8.43 -16.06 30.66
C ALA A 282 7.78 -15.86 29.27
N PRO A 283 7.21 -16.91 28.64
CA PRO A 283 6.47 -16.74 27.40
C PRO A 283 5.24 -15.82 27.59
N GLY A 284 5.10 -14.82 26.71
CA GLY A 284 3.93 -13.94 26.67
C GLY A 284 4.05 -12.62 27.43
N ILE A 285 5.23 -12.29 27.97
CA ILE A 285 5.49 -11.05 28.73
C ILE A 285 5.65 -9.78 27.88
N LEU A 286 5.64 -9.91 26.56
CA LEU A 286 5.89 -8.81 25.63
C LEU A 286 4.68 -7.88 25.55
N VAL A 287 4.92 -6.61 25.18
CA VAL A 287 3.92 -5.53 25.25
C VAL A 287 2.71 -5.76 24.32
N GLU A 288 2.90 -6.48 23.23
CA GLU A 288 1.84 -6.85 22.29
C GLU A 288 0.92 -7.98 22.80
N LYS A 289 1.08 -8.39 24.05
CA LYS A 289 0.24 -9.41 24.70
C LYS A 289 0.00 -9.14 26.19
N ALA A 290 1.02 -8.72 26.94
CA ALA A 290 0.94 -8.55 28.39
C ALA A 290 0.44 -7.17 28.79
N HIS A 291 -0.58 -7.13 29.64
CA HIS A 291 -1.10 -5.93 30.27
C HIS A 291 -0.88 -5.99 31.78
N LEU A 292 -0.04 -5.11 32.32
CA LEU A 292 0.23 -5.06 33.76
C LEU A 292 -1.06 -4.85 34.55
N LEU A 293 -1.29 -5.68 35.57
CA LEU A 293 -2.50 -5.63 36.40
C LEU A 293 -2.68 -4.26 37.06
N SER A 294 -1.58 -3.61 37.46
CA SER A 294 -1.61 -2.25 38.02
C SER A 294 -2.15 -1.22 37.02
N SER A 295 -1.73 -1.31 35.75
CA SER A 295 -2.22 -0.42 34.69
C SER A 295 -3.68 -0.72 34.37
N VAL A 296 -4.07 -1.99 34.38
CA VAL A 296 -5.47 -2.41 34.18
C VAL A 296 -6.39 -1.82 35.24
N ILE A 297 -6.00 -1.92 36.51
CA ILE A 297 -6.73 -1.31 37.64
C ILE A 297 -6.81 0.21 37.45
N SER A 298 -5.68 0.86 37.19
CA SER A 298 -5.63 2.33 37.01
C SER A 298 -6.50 2.81 35.84
N ASN A 299 -6.51 2.07 34.72
CA ASN A 299 -7.33 2.41 33.56
C ASN A 299 -8.83 2.38 33.89
N ILE A 300 -9.26 1.36 34.63
CA ILE A 300 -10.67 1.19 35.03
C ILE A 300 -11.08 2.23 36.09
N GLU A 301 -10.17 2.61 36.98
CA GLU A 301 -10.39 3.69 37.96
C GLU A 301 -10.60 5.04 37.28
N LEU A 302 -9.91 5.30 36.17
CA LEU A 302 -10.07 6.51 35.37
C LEU A 302 -11.36 6.48 34.53
N VAL A 303 -11.65 5.34 33.90
CA VAL A 303 -12.83 5.13 33.05
C VAL A 303 -13.40 3.75 33.32
N SER A 304 -14.57 3.67 33.94
CA SER A 304 -15.15 2.41 34.45
C SER A 304 -15.37 1.35 33.36
N ASP A 305 -15.53 1.76 32.11
CA ASP A 305 -15.70 0.91 30.93
C ASP A 305 -14.57 1.10 29.90
N TYR A 306 -13.35 1.39 30.38
CA TYR A 306 -12.17 1.67 29.56
C TYR A 306 -11.96 0.60 28.49
N TYR A 307 -12.00 -0.68 28.87
CA TYR A 307 -11.66 -1.78 27.99
C TYR A 307 -12.73 -2.07 26.94
N GLN A 308 -13.95 -1.59 27.11
CA GLN A 308 -14.99 -1.65 26.07
C GLN A 308 -14.79 -0.54 25.02
N LYS A 309 -14.07 0.53 25.35
CA LYS A 309 -13.87 1.70 24.46
C LYS A 309 -12.49 1.77 23.83
N ALA A 310 -11.47 1.24 24.50
CA ALA A 310 -10.10 1.31 24.04
C ALA A 310 -9.86 0.44 22.80
N THR A 311 -8.97 0.91 21.92
CA THR A 311 -8.31 0.05 20.94
C THR A 311 -7.23 -0.76 21.68
N ILE A 312 -7.24 -2.09 21.55
CA ILE A 312 -6.31 -2.97 22.25
C ILE A 312 -5.46 -3.71 21.20
N PRO A 313 -4.16 -3.37 21.06
CA PRO A 313 -3.30 -4.06 20.11
C PRO A 313 -3.02 -5.49 20.58
N PHE A 314 -3.00 -6.45 19.66
CA PHE A 314 -2.48 -7.79 19.93
C PHE A 314 -1.75 -8.39 18.73
N ALA A 315 -0.82 -9.29 19.00
CA ALA A 315 -0.15 -10.07 17.96
C ALA A 315 -0.92 -11.36 17.60
N ILE A 316 -1.00 -11.65 16.31
CA ILE A 316 -1.62 -12.87 15.78
C ILE A 316 -0.73 -13.57 14.75
N ARG A 317 -0.82 -14.90 14.67
CA ARG A 317 -0.06 -15.76 13.76
C ARG A 317 -0.96 -16.34 12.66
N GLU A 318 -0.41 -16.57 11.47
CA GLU A 318 -1.17 -17.04 10.28
C GLU A 318 -1.92 -18.36 10.51
N ASN A 319 -1.41 -19.23 11.37
CA ASN A 319 -2.01 -20.53 11.67
C ASN A 319 -3.11 -20.47 12.75
N GLU A 320 -3.36 -19.30 13.35
CA GLU A 320 -4.44 -19.13 14.30
C GLU A 320 -5.76 -18.92 13.56
N LYS A 321 -6.84 -19.55 14.01
CA LYS A 321 -8.12 -19.50 13.30
C LYS A 321 -8.70 -18.08 13.22
N LEU A 322 -8.46 -17.26 14.24
CA LEU A 322 -8.87 -15.86 14.24
C LEU A 322 -8.17 -15.05 13.14
N PHE A 323 -6.96 -15.45 12.70
CA PHE A 323 -6.23 -14.78 11.62
C PHE A 323 -7.02 -14.84 10.32
N ALA A 324 -7.46 -16.04 9.94
CA ALA A 324 -8.25 -16.23 8.72
C ALA A 324 -9.53 -15.39 8.73
N LYS A 325 -10.17 -15.24 9.89
CA LYS A 325 -11.37 -14.40 10.03
C LYS A 325 -11.03 -12.92 9.87
N LEU A 326 -10.00 -12.42 10.56
CA LEU A 326 -9.55 -11.03 10.44
C LEU A 326 -9.09 -10.69 9.02
N GLU A 327 -8.46 -11.62 8.33
CA GLU A 327 -8.07 -11.46 6.93
C GLU A 327 -9.28 -11.41 6.01
N SER A 328 -10.26 -12.31 6.18
CA SER A 328 -11.48 -12.32 5.35
C SER A 328 -12.32 -11.06 5.51
N GLU A 329 -12.30 -10.44 6.70
CA GLU A 329 -13.00 -9.19 7.00
C GLU A 329 -12.15 -7.95 6.66
N GLY A 330 -10.97 -8.13 6.06
CA GLY A 330 -10.12 -7.02 5.59
C GLY A 330 -9.41 -6.23 6.69
N VAL A 331 -9.38 -6.73 7.93
CA VAL A 331 -8.79 -6.03 9.09
C VAL A 331 -7.26 -5.93 9.00
N LEU A 332 -6.62 -6.86 8.29
CA LEU A 332 -5.15 -7.01 8.28
C LEU A 332 -4.44 -6.31 7.08
N LYS A 333 -5.16 -5.73 6.11
CA LYS A 333 -4.56 -5.15 4.88
C LYS A 333 -5.22 -3.83 4.48
N ASP A 334 -4.45 -2.74 4.47
CA ASP A 334 -4.90 -1.41 3.99
C ASP A 334 -5.10 -1.36 2.47
N ILE A 335 -4.30 -2.14 1.73
CA ILE A 335 -4.38 -2.27 0.28
C ILE A 335 -4.19 -3.74 -0.08
N ARG A 336 -5.11 -4.26 -0.88
CA ARG A 336 -5.04 -5.60 -1.46
C ARG A 336 -5.11 -5.49 -2.97
N LEU A 337 -4.16 -6.13 -3.65
CA LEU A 337 -4.21 -6.28 -5.10
C LEU A 337 -4.96 -7.56 -5.44
N GLU A 338 -5.79 -7.50 -6.46
CA GLU A 338 -6.42 -8.64 -7.13
C GLU A 338 -5.96 -8.61 -8.59
N ASN A 339 -6.12 -9.72 -9.32
CA ASN A 339 -5.64 -9.80 -10.71
C ASN A 339 -6.21 -8.70 -11.63
N ASP A 340 -7.41 -8.23 -11.34
CA ASP A 340 -8.20 -7.29 -12.15
C ASP A 340 -8.71 -6.08 -11.36
N ALA A 341 -8.32 -5.92 -10.10
CA ALA A 341 -8.81 -4.85 -9.23
C ALA A 341 -7.82 -4.46 -8.13
N VAL A 342 -7.95 -3.23 -7.65
CA VAL A 342 -7.29 -2.75 -6.44
C VAL A 342 -8.34 -2.54 -5.36
N VAL A 343 -8.16 -3.19 -4.22
CA VAL A 343 -9.04 -3.08 -3.05
C VAL A 343 -8.34 -2.22 -2.01
N LEU A 344 -8.97 -1.10 -1.67
CA LEU A 344 -8.50 -0.15 -0.66
C LEU A 344 -9.39 -0.26 0.58
N ASN A 345 -8.77 -0.40 1.74
CA ASN A 345 -9.45 -0.26 3.02
C ASN A 345 -9.08 1.10 3.61
N VAL A 346 -10.00 2.07 3.52
CA VAL A 346 -9.79 3.43 4.05
C VAL A 346 -10.82 3.69 5.14
N ASN A 347 -10.36 3.82 6.39
CA ASN A 347 -11.22 4.08 7.54
C ASN A 347 -12.43 3.11 7.59
N GLN A 348 -12.19 1.82 7.36
CA GLN A 348 -13.22 0.77 7.41
C GLN A 348 -14.24 0.82 6.27
N ILE A 349 -14.00 1.61 5.21
CA ILE A 349 -14.74 1.55 3.95
C ILE A 349 -13.88 0.82 2.93
N ILE A 350 -14.40 -0.30 2.43
CA ILE A 350 -13.78 -1.06 1.34
C ILE A 350 -14.18 -0.39 0.03
N LYS A 351 -13.21 0.16 -0.70
CA LYS A 351 -13.37 0.63 -2.07
C LYS A 351 -12.64 -0.30 -3.02
N ARG A 352 -13.37 -0.83 -4.00
CA ARG A 352 -12.81 -1.68 -5.06
C ARG A 352 -12.74 -0.86 -6.34
N VAL A 353 -11.53 -0.69 -6.86
CA VAL A 353 -11.27 -0.02 -8.15
C VAL A 353 -10.99 -1.10 -9.18
N GLN A 354 -11.88 -1.25 -10.15
CA GLN A 354 -11.75 -2.24 -11.20
C GLN A 354 -10.71 -1.77 -12.24
N CYS A 355 -9.78 -2.66 -12.59
CA CYS A 355 -8.65 -2.43 -13.49
C CYS A 355 -8.68 -3.44 -14.65
N THR A 356 -9.81 -3.56 -15.37
CA THR A 356 -10.00 -4.61 -16.40
C THR A 356 -9.02 -4.57 -17.58
N SER A 357 -8.32 -3.45 -17.79
CA SER A 357 -7.37 -3.29 -18.89
C SER A 357 -5.96 -3.80 -18.59
N VAL A 358 -5.67 -4.19 -17.34
CA VAL A 358 -4.35 -4.65 -16.91
C VAL A 358 -4.45 -5.91 -16.08
N GLN A 359 -3.48 -6.81 -16.23
CA GLN A 359 -3.35 -7.97 -15.35
C GLN A 359 -2.38 -7.63 -14.22
N ILE A 360 -2.88 -7.42 -13.01
CA ILE A 360 -2.08 -7.00 -11.86
C ILE A 360 -1.36 -8.21 -11.25
N MET A 361 -0.07 -8.04 -10.90
CA MET A 361 0.65 -9.00 -10.08
C MET A 361 0.29 -8.77 -8.60
N VAL A 362 -0.42 -9.73 -7.99
CA VAL A 362 -1.02 -9.60 -6.65
C VAL A 362 -0.02 -9.25 -5.54
N ASP A 363 1.24 -9.68 -5.64
CA ASP A 363 2.27 -9.46 -4.60
C ASP A 363 3.31 -8.40 -4.98
N SER A 364 2.97 -7.51 -5.91
CA SER A 364 3.92 -6.52 -6.46
C SER A 364 3.81 -5.12 -5.87
N LEU A 365 3.00 -4.95 -4.81
CA LEU A 365 2.78 -3.67 -4.16
C LEU A 365 4.11 -3.10 -3.63
N SER A 366 4.42 -1.86 -4.02
CA SER A 366 5.66 -1.18 -3.65
C SER A 366 5.44 0.33 -3.51
N SER A 367 6.41 1.01 -2.87
CA SER A 367 6.41 2.48 -2.70
C SER A 367 5.12 3.04 -2.09
N ILE A 368 4.50 2.31 -1.15
CA ILE A 368 3.28 2.78 -0.49
C ILE A 368 3.58 4.02 0.35
N LYS A 369 2.79 5.06 0.14
CA LYS A 369 2.81 6.30 0.91
C LYS A 369 1.39 6.78 1.13
N ILE A 370 1.05 6.95 2.41
CA ILE A 370 -0.27 7.41 2.83
C ILE A 370 -0.11 8.80 3.46
N THR A 371 -0.91 9.74 2.99
CA THR A 371 -1.02 11.11 3.53
C THR A 371 -2.50 11.40 3.77
N ASN A 372 -2.81 12.51 4.44
CA ASN A 372 -4.19 12.90 4.74
C ASN A 372 -5.10 13.01 3.50
N LYS A 373 -4.54 13.22 2.30
CA LYS A 373 -5.31 13.39 1.04
C LYS A 373 -5.02 12.34 -0.03
N PHE A 374 -3.89 11.63 0.06
CA PHE A 374 -3.42 10.76 -1.02
C PHE A 374 -2.92 9.43 -0.47
N ILE A 375 -3.28 8.35 -1.16
CA ILE A 375 -2.67 7.04 -1.07
C ILE A 375 -1.94 6.83 -2.40
N SER A 376 -0.61 6.69 -2.34
CA SER A 376 0.25 6.48 -3.51
C SER A 376 0.97 5.16 -3.36
N PHE A 377 0.98 4.35 -4.40
CA PHE A 377 1.69 3.07 -4.44
C PHE A 377 1.96 2.70 -5.90
N ARG A 378 2.79 1.67 -6.09
CA ARG A 378 3.11 1.08 -7.38
C ARG A 378 2.83 -0.41 -7.31
N PHE A 379 2.47 -0.98 -8.45
CA PHE A 379 2.38 -2.42 -8.63
C PHE A 379 2.84 -2.76 -10.05
N LEU A 380 3.25 -4.00 -10.23
CA LEU A 380 3.62 -4.56 -11.51
C LEU A 380 2.40 -5.16 -12.19
N THR A 381 2.41 -5.10 -13.52
CA THR A 381 1.39 -5.73 -14.36
C THR A 381 2.05 -6.77 -15.24
N ASN A 382 1.39 -7.91 -15.43
CA ASN A 382 1.74 -8.85 -16.48
C ASN A 382 1.24 -8.32 -17.82
N ASN A 383 2.12 -8.27 -18.81
CA ASN A 383 1.73 -8.01 -20.19
C ASN A 383 1.08 -9.28 -20.76
N THR A 384 -0.22 -9.23 -21.04
CA THR A 384 -0.93 -10.30 -21.75
C THR A 384 -0.75 -10.24 -23.27
N ASN A 385 -0.36 -9.07 -23.79
CA ASN A 385 0.05 -8.89 -25.18
C ASN A 385 1.57 -8.90 -25.24
N ASP A 386 2.16 -9.98 -25.78
CA ASP A 386 3.62 -10.18 -25.94
C ASP A 386 4.37 -9.01 -26.61
N ASN A 387 3.65 -8.09 -27.26
CA ASN A 387 4.25 -6.97 -27.97
C ASN A 387 3.99 -5.58 -27.34
N ALA A 388 3.07 -5.42 -26.37
CA ALA A 388 2.70 -4.10 -25.84
C ALA A 388 3.85 -3.43 -25.05
N GLY A 389 4.32 -2.26 -25.53
CA GLY A 389 5.48 -1.56 -24.96
C GLY A 389 6.84 -2.10 -25.42
N THR A 390 6.85 -3.06 -26.35
CA THR A 390 8.07 -3.48 -27.07
C THR A 390 8.15 -2.71 -28.39
N PHE A 391 9.37 -2.52 -28.94
CA PHE A 391 9.60 -1.93 -30.27
C PHE A 391 8.77 -2.63 -31.39
N LYS A 392 8.30 -3.86 -31.18
CA LYS A 392 7.43 -4.61 -32.09
C LYS A 392 5.96 -4.15 -32.11
N THR A 393 5.52 -3.24 -31.22
CA THR A 393 4.21 -2.56 -31.37
C THR A 393 4.33 -1.17 -31.96
N GLU A 394 5.55 -0.64 -32.07
CA GLU A 394 5.86 0.62 -32.76
C GLU A 394 6.09 0.38 -34.26
N PHE A 395 5.42 -0.60 -34.87
CA PHE A 395 5.52 -0.80 -36.31
C PHE A 395 4.94 0.42 -37.04
N LEU A 396 5.76 1.03 -37.89
CA LEU A 396 5.35 1.98 -38.92
C LEU A 396 4.30 1.31 -39.81
N GLN A 397 3.02 1.54 -39.53
CA GLN A 397 2.04 1.43 -40.59
C GLN A 397 2.35 2.56 -41.55
N ASN A 398 2.80 2.21 -42.76
CA ASN A 398 2.67 3.07 -43.94
C ASN A 398 1.16 3.26 -44.21
N THR A 399 0.47 3.97 -43.32
CA THR A 399 -0.70 4.73 -43.73
C THR A 399 -0.14 5.81 -44.61
N VAL A 400 -0.08 5.51 -45.92
CA VAL A 400 -0.25 6.55 -46.94
C VAL A 400 -1.36 7.42 -46.39
N ALA A 401 -1.02 8.63 -45.96
CA ALA A 401 -2.00 9.58 -45.48
C ALA A 401 -3.02 9.68 -46.60
N SER A 402 -4.19 9.05 -46.41
CA SER A 402 -5.24 9.14 -47.41
C SER A 402 -5.51 10.62 -47.55
N ILE A 403 -5.61 11.06 -48.79
CA ILE A 403 -5.82 12.47 -49.18
C ILE A 403 -7.06 13.07 -48.47
N GLU A 404 -7.94 12.24 -47.89
CA GLU A 404 -9.03 12.63 -46.98
C GLU A 404 -8.57 13.36 -45.70
N SER A 405 -7.31 13.24 -45.28
CA SER A 405 -6.80 13.73 -43.98
C SER A 405 -6.29 15.17 -43.96
N LEU A 406 -6.19 15.84 -45.12
CA LEU A 406 -5.74 17.23 -45.23
C LEU A 406 -6.87 18.27 -45.23
N SER A 407 -8.14 17.85 -45.36
CA SER A 407 -9.27 18.79 -45.38
C SER A 407 -10.07 18.73 -44.08
N SER A 408 -9.82 19.69 -43.19
CA SER A 408 -10.90 20.10 -42.28
C SER A 408 -12.04 20.64 -43.17
N LYS A 409 -13.25 20.08 -43.06
CA LYS A 409 -14.39 20.64 -43.79
C LYS A 409 -14.55 22.11 -43.35
N PRO A 410 -14.71 23.06 -44.29
CA PRO A 410 -14.86 24.45 -43.92
C PRO A 410 -16.13 24.62 -43.08
N LEU A 411 -16.02 25.37 -41.98
CA LEU A 411 -17.19 25.78 -41.18
C LEU A 411 -18.14 26.65 -42.00
N LEU A 412 -17.59 27.43 -42.93
CA LEU A 412 -18.31 28.33 -43.82
C LEU A 412 -18.62 27.67 -45.16
N SER A 413 -19.78 28.00 -45.74
CA SER A 413 -20.22 27.47 -47.03
C SER A 413 -20.08 28.50 -48.17
N LYS A 414 -19.58 28.05 -49.33
CA LYS A 414 -19.43 28.87 -50.53
C LYS A 414 -20.80 29.39 -51.02
N GLY A 415 -20.85 30.65 -51.45
CA GLY A 415 -22.07 31.28 -51.99
C GLY A 415 -23.16 31.57 -50.95
N THR A 416 -22.90 31.33 -49.66
CA THR A 416 -23.81 31.70 -48.57
C THR A 416 -23.49 33.13 -48.09
N GLN A 417 -24.53 33.91 -47.82
CA GLN A 417 -24.42 35.25 -47.26
C GLN A 417 -24.21 35.17 -45.75
N TYR A 418 -23.13 35.80 -45.27
CA TYR A 418 -22.82 35.87 -43.84
C TYR A 418 -22.72 37.31 -43.38
N ARG A 419 -23.19 37.55 -42.16
CA ARG A 419 -22.86 38.74 -41.37
C ARG A 419 -21.98 38.32 -40.20
N ILE A 420 -20.87 39.01 -40.00
CA ILE A 420 -19.94 38.72 -38.90
C ILE A 420 -20.37 39.56 -37.71
N ASN A 421 -20.62 38.91 -36.57
CA ASN A 421 -21.06 39.57 -35.34
C ASN A 421 -20.06 39.30 -34.22
N CYS A 422 -19.91 40.24 -33.29
CA CYS A 422 -19.12 40.02 -32.09
C CYS A 422 -19.80 38.95 -31.23
N TRP A 423 -19.05 37.92 -30.79
CA TRP A 423 -19.65 36.86 -29.99
C TRP A 423 -20.16 37.37 -28.63
N ASN A 424 -19.51 38.37 -28.06
CA ASN A 424 -19.87 38.94 -26.76
C ASN A 424 -21.13 39.84 -26.84
N CYS A 425 -21.05 40.97 -27.55
CA CYS A 425 -22.15 41.95 -27.57
C CYS A 425 -23.15 41.79 -28.71
N LYS A 426 -22.97 40.77 -29.57
CA LYS A 426 -23.81 40.45 -30.74
C LYS A 426 -23.94 41.56 -31.80
N HIS A 427 -23.27 42.70 -31.63
CA HIS A 427 -23.27 43.76 -32.63
C HIS A 427 -22.56 43.31 -33.91
N SER A 428 -23.07 43.78 -35.04
CA SER A 428 -22.54 43.50 -36.37
C SER A 428 -21.17 44.16 -36.56
N LEU A 429 -20.18 43.36 -36.96
CA LEU A 429 -18.80 43.76 -37.24
C LEU A 429 -18.57 44.05 -38.73
N SER A 430 -19.33 43.40 -39.61
CA SER A 430 -19.26 43.52 -41.07
C SER A 430 -20.61 43.83 -41.69
N ASP A 431 -20.61 44.24 -42.96
CA ASP A 431 -21.80 44.11 -43.81
C ASP A 431 -22.03 42.63 -44.20
N VAL A 432 -23.05 42.37 -45.02
CA VAL A 432 -23.28 41.03 -45.58
C VAL A 432 -22.19 40.72 -46.58
N ILE A 433 -21.48 39.60 -46.38
CA ILE A 433 -20.39 39.13 -47.21
C ILE A 433 -20.79 37.79 -47.83
N THR A 434 -20.50 37.61 -49.12
CA THR A 434 -20.63 36.32 -49.81
C THR A 434 -19.24 35.85 -50.18
N PHE A 435 -18.88 34.62 -49.78
CA PHE A 435 -17.57 34.06 -50.08
C PHE A 435 -17.62 33.19 -51.34
N ASP A 436 -16.85 33.57 -52.36
CA ASP A 436 -16.70 32.84 -53.62
C ASP A 436 -15.64 31.74 -53.52
N ARG A 437 -14.63 31.96 -52.69
CA ARG A 437 -13.53 31.02 -52.43
C ARG A 437 -13.32 30.85 -50.94
N ILE A 438 -13.41 29.61 -50.48
CA ILE A 438 -13.14 29.23 -49.09
C ILE A 438 -12.07 28.16 -49.14
N LEU A 439 -10.85 28.49 -48.71
CA LEU A 439 -9.67 27.64 -48.86
C LEU A 439 -9.00 27.40 -47.52
N PRO A 440 -8.49 26.18 -47.24
CA PRO A 440 -7.71 25.94 -46.04
C PRO A 440 -6.40 26.74 -46.11
N LEU A 441 -6.01 27.33 -44.98
CA LEU A 441 -4.66 27.88 -44.85
C LEU A 441 -3.64 26.73 -44.87
N PRO A 442 -2.46 26.94 -45.49
CA PRO A 442 -1.33 26.05 -45.26
C PRO A 442 -1.05 25.97 -43.76
N SER A 443 -0.53 24.84 -43.28
CA SER A 443 -0.13 24.72 -41.87
C SER A 443 0.78 25.89 -41.49
N GLU A 444 0.62 26.50 -40.31
CA GLU A 444 1.41 27.67 -39.87
C GLU A 444 2.94 27.41 -39.84
N CYS A 445 3.37 26.15 -39.95
CA CYS A 445 4.78 25.72 -40.08
C CYS A 445 5.26 25.55 -41.52
N SER A 446 4.44 25.92 -42.52
CA SER A 446 4.77 25.77 -43.93
C SER A 446 5.46 27.04 -44.45
N ASP A 447 6.76 26.97 -44.70
CA ASP A 447 7.46 28.06 -45.37
C ASP A 447 7.09 28.07 -46.87
N SER A 448 6.77 29.25 -47.40
CA SER A 448 6.56 29.45 -48.84
C SER A 448 7.81 29.11 -49.67
N SER A 449 9.01 29.18 -49.07
CA SER A 449 10.24 28.74 -49.73
C SER A 449 10.33 27.22 -49.92
N ASP A 450 9.63 26.45 -49.09
CA ASP A 450 9.65 24.98 -49.14
C ASP A 450 8.74 24.42 -50.25
N TRP A 451 7.91 25.27 -50.88
CA TRP A 451 6.99 24.86 -51.94
C TRP A 451 7.63 24.81 -53.31
N PHE A 452 8.82 25.39 -53.45
CA PHE A 452 9.51 25.51 -54.73
C PHE A 452 10.87 24.82 -54.65
N CYS A 453 11.03 23.73 -55.39
CA CYS A 453 12.28 22.98 -55.45
C CYS A 453 13.46 23.78 -56.03
N HIS A 454 13.21 24.93 -56.67
CA HIS A 454 14.20 25.85 -57.25
C HIS A 454 13.59 27.24 -57.49
N ASN A 455 14.39 28.30 -57.32
CA ASN A 455 13.97 29.69 -57.53
C ASN A 455 13.94 30.03 -59.04
N HIS A 456 12.75 30.17 -59.62
CA HIS A 456 12.58 30.48 -61.05
C HIS A 456 12.62 31.99 -61.33
N GLY A 457 13.74 32.67 -61.06
CA GLY A 457 14.22 33.91 -61.73
C GLY A 457 13.32 35.15 -61.82
N ASN A 458 12.05 35.07 -61.44
CA ASN A 458 11.08 36.15 -61.39
C ASN A 458 10.56 36.13 -59.96
N ASN A 459 10.98 37.11 -59.14
CA ASN A 459 10.31 37.43 -57.89
C ASN A 459 8.89 37.93 -58.24
N VAL A 460 7.99 37.01 -58.54
CA VAL A 460 6.56 37.30 -58.53
C VAL A 460 6.17 37.29 -57.06
N ASP A 461 5.95 38.47 -56.50
CA ASP A 461 5.35 38.64 -55.17
C ASP A 461 3.94 38.03 -55.22
N PHE A 462 3.82 36.75 -54.89
CA PHE A 462 2.53 36.10 -54.71
C PHE A 462 1.94 36.56 -53.37
N SER A 463 1.04 37.55 -53.40
CA SER A 463 0.27 37.92 -52.22
C SER A 463 -0.72 36.82 -51.87
N LEU A 464 -0.54 36.19 -50.70
CA LEU A 464 -1.49 35.25 -50.10
C LEU A 464 -2.61 35.98 -49.32
N ASP A 465 -2.85 37.26 -49.60
CA ASP A 465 -3.91 38.05 -48.97
C ASP A 465 -5.28 37.66 -49.55
N PRO A 466 -6.28 37.34 -48.71
CA PRO A 466 -7.64 37.11 -49.16
C PRO A 466 -8.25 38.40 -49.75
N LYS A 467 -8.91 38.27 -50.90
CA LYS A 467 -9.80 39.31 -51.43
C LYS A 467 -11.06 39.42 -50.58
N GLU A 468 -11.86 40.45 -50.81
CA GLU A 468 -13.10 40.69 -50.05
C GLU A 468 -14.15 39.55 -50.16
N SER A 469 -14.07 38.72 -51.21
CA SER A 469 -14.91 37.51 -51.36
C SER A 469 -14.17 36.20 -51.07
N ASP A 470 -12.98 36.25 -50.48
CA ASP A 470 -12.21 35.08 -50.06
C ASP A 470 -12.25 34.90 -48.54
N ALA A 471 -12.27 33.64 -48.10
CA ALA A 471 -12.04 33.28 -46.70
C ALA A 471 -11.00 32.16 -46.63
N PHE A 472 -9.82 32.45 -46.06
CA PHE A 472 -8.80 31.42 -45.84
C PHE A 472 -8.87 30.94 -44.40
N TYR A 473 -9.20 29.67 -44.17
CA TYR A 473 -9.57 29.17 -42.85
C TYR A 473 -8.57 28.17 -42.29
N SER A 474 -8.39 28.22 -40.98
CA SER A 474 -7.89 27.13 -40.15
C SER A 474 -9.08 26.50 -39.40
N HIS A 475 -8.82 25.56 -38.49
CA HIS A 475 -9.86 25.00 -37.65
C HIS A 475 -10.44 26.03 -36.65
N SER A 476 -9.59 26.90 -36.10
CA SER A 476 -9.96 27.82 -35.00
C SER A 476 -10.02 29.30 -35.39
N PHE A 477 -9.59 29.65 -36.62
CA PHE A 477 -9.58 31.04 -37.09
C PHE A 477 -9.75 31.15 -38.60
N VAL A 478 -9.99 32.37 -39.07
CA VAL A 478 -10.10 32.72 -40.49
C VAL A 478 -9.32 34.00 -40.80
N HIS A 479 -8.62 34.00 -41.92
CA HIS A 479 -8.02 35.17 -42.55
C HIS A 479 -9.03 35.78 -43.53
N LEU A 480 -9.32 37.08 -43.33
CA LEU A 480 -10.23 37.87 -44.15
C LEU A 480 -9.57 39.18 -44.56
N SER A 481 -10.07 39.80 -45.63
CA SER A 481 -9.63 41.13 -46.03
C SER A 481 -9.97 42.14 -44.94
N LYS A 482 -9.07 43.09 -44.67
CA LYS A 482 -9.28 44.19 -43.73
C LYS A 482 -10.55 45.00 -44.04
N ASN A 483 -10.92 45.08 -45.32
CA ASN A 483 -12.11 45.79 -45.77
C ASN A 483 -13.43 45.09 -45.40
N ASN A 484 -13.40 43.78 -45.10
CA ASN A 484 -14.59 43.04 -44.70
C ASN A 484 -15.12 43.46 -43.32
N ILE A 485 -14.26 43.99 -42.44
CA ILE A 485 -14.63 44.31 -41.06
C ILE A 485 -14.66 45.83 -40.88
N LYS A 486 -15.79 46.39 -40.41
CA LYS A 486 -15.99 47.84 -40.26
C LYS A 486 -15.99 48.31 -38.81
N ASN A 487 -16.57 47.53 -37.90
CA ASN A 487 -16.83 47.97 -36.53
C ASN A 487 -15.81 47.41 -35.51
N TYR A 488 -14.52 47.61 -35.76
CA TYR A 488 -13.42 47.23 -34.86
C TYR A 488 -12.53 48.42 -34.50
N LYS A 489 -11.75 48.27 -33.43
CA LYS A 489 -10.60 49.13 -33.09
C LYS A 489 -9.33 48.29 -33.17
N GLU A 490 -8.27 48.88 -33.68
CA GLU A 490 -6.96 48.24 -33.82
C GLU A 490 -5.93 48.98 -32.96
N SER A 491 -5.13 48.25 -32.20
CA SER A 491 -3.96 48.79 -31.50
C SER A 491 -2.87 47.75 -31.46
N ASN A 492 -1.68 48.08 -32.00
CA ASN A 492 -0.50 47.20 -32.01
C ASN A 492 -0.80 45.76 -32.48
N LYS A 493 -1.45 45.65 -33.64
CA LYS A 493 -1.89 44.39 -34.27
C LYS A 493 -2.97 43.61 -33.52
N ILE A 494 -3.56 44.14 -32.45
CA ILE A 494 -4.69 43.51 -31.76
C ILE A 494 -6.00 44.15 -32.22
N LEU A 495 -7.00 43.31 -32.53
CA LEU A 495 -8.33 43.70 -32.97
C LEU A 495 -9.32 43.52 -31.82
N VAL A 496 -10.05 44.60 -31.49
CA VAL A 496 -11.13 44.56 -30.50
C VAL A 496 -12.44 45.11 -31.06
N CYS A 497 -13.56 44.65 -30.52
CA CYS A 497 -14.88 45.16 -30.89
C CYS A 497 -15.01 46.65 -30.57
N LYS A 498 -15.51 47.45 -31.51
CA LYS A 498 -15.71 48.90 -31.30
C LYS A 498 -16.72 49.22 -30.18
N PHE A 499 -17.65 48.30 -29.91
CA PHE A 499 -18.76 48.49 -28.98
C PHE A 499 -18.46 48.00 -27.56
N CYS A 500 -17.98 46.76 -27.40
CA CYS A 500 -17.74 46.16 -26.08
C CYS A 500 -16.26 45.94 -25.74
N LEU A 501 -15.34 46.31 -26.65
CA LEU A 501 -13.90 46.11 -26.49
C LEU A 501 -13.44 44.65 -26.33
N GLN A 502 -14.32 43.67 -26.61
CA GLN A 502 -13.96 42.25 -26.66
C GLN A 502 -12.85 42.02 -27.68
N TRP A 503 -11.86 41.22 -27.32
CA TRP A 503 -10.79 40.79 -28.23
C TRP A 503 -11.35 39.86 -29.31
N LEU A 504 -11.08 40.18 -30.58
CA LEU A 504 -11.61 39.49 -31.77
C LEU A 504 -10.53 38.74 -32.53
N GLY A 505 -9.29 39.21 -32.46
CA GLY A 505 -8.17 38.59 -33.16
C GLY A 505 -7.01 39.54 -33.39
N THR A 506 -6.23 39.27 -34.44
CA THR A 506 -4.98 39.97 -34.70
C THR A 506 -4.87 40.41 -36.15
N GLN A 507 -4.12 41.48 -36.38
CA GLN A 507 -3.69 41.88 -37.71
C GLN A 507 -2.55 40.94 -38.14
N HIS A 508 -2.77 40.15 -39.18
CA HIS A 508 -1.75 39.25 -39.73
C HIS A 508 -0.71 40.04 -40.54
N ASN A 509 -1.19 40.90 -41.45
CA ASN A 509 -0.37 41.84 -42.22
C ASN A 509 -1.19 43.12 -42.56
N THR A 510 -0.70 43.98 -43.45
CA THR A 510 -1.34 45.26 -43.76
C THR A 510 -2.77 45.12 -44.30
N ASN A 511 -3.06 44.03 -45.02
CA ASN A 511 -4.32 43.82 -45.74
C ASN A 511 -5.20 42.72 -45.13
N THR A 512 -4.65 41.88 -44.25
CA THR A 512 -5.28 40.65 -43.77
C THR A 512 -5.50 40.67 -42.26
N LEU A 513 -6.73 40.36 -41.84
CA LEU A 513 -7.13 40.20 -40.44
C LEU A 513 -7.33 38.73 -40.12
N LYS A 514 -6.77 38.27 -38.99
CA LYS A 514 -6.99 36.95 -38.40
C LYS A 514 -8.07 37.06 -37.31
N LEU A 515 -9.23 36.47 -37.53
CA LEU A 515 -10.35 36.43 -36.58
C LEU A 515 -10.55 35.02 -36.06
N TRP A 516 -10.81 34.87 -34.76
CA TRP A 516 -11.00 33.54 -34.13
C TRP A 516 -12.47 33.17 -34.05
N PHE A 517 -12.83 31.96 -34.46
CA PHE A 517 -14.21 31.48 -34.52
C PHE A 517 -14.91 31.41 -33.15
N ASN A 518 -14.16 31.40 -32.07
CA ASN A 518 -14.66 31.44 -30.69
C ASN A 518 -14.86 32.88 -30.15
N THR A 519 -14.50 33.91 -30.91
CA THR A 519 -14.64 35.34 -30.51
C THR A 519 -15.60 36.12 -31.41
N VAL A 520 -15.88 35.60 -32.60
CA VAL A 520 -16.86 36.13 -33.55
C VAL A 520 -17.83 35.04 -33.96
N SER A 521 -18.99 35.42 -34.46
CA SER A 521 -19.93 34.47 -35.05
C SER A 521 -20.30 34.89 -36.46
N PHE A 522 -20.46 33.91 -37.35
CA PHE A 522 -20.94 34.10 -38.71
C PHE A 522 -22.42 33.72 -38.75
N SER A 523 -23.30 34.72 -38.87
CA SER A 523 -24.75 34.49 -38.97
C SER A 523 -25.19 34.53 -40.43
N ASN A 524 -25.95 33.52 -40.86
CA ASN A 524 -26.75 33.53 -42.09
C ASN A 524 -28.25 33.48 -41.71
N ASP A 525 -29.15 33.53 -42.69
CA ASP A 525 -30.60 33.62 -42.45
C ASP A 525 -31.19 32.48 -41.60
N ASN A 526 -30.50 31.33 -41.51
CA ASN A 526 -31.00 30.12 -40.85
C ASN A 526 -30.14 29.63 -39.66
N ASN A 527 -28.88 30.08 -39.52
CA ASN A 527 -27.90 29.53 -38.58
C ASN A 527 -26.82 30.53 -38.14
N GLN A 528 -26.23 30.29 -36.96
CA GLN A 528 -25.09 31.04 -36.42
C GLN A 528 -23.90 30.10 -36.18
N ILE A 529 -22.79 30.34 -36.85
CA ILE A 529 -21.57 29.54 -36.76
C ILE A 529 -20.61 30.20 -35.77
N HIS A 530 -20.19 29.45 -34.76
CA HIS A 530 -19.18 29.81 -33.77
C HIS A 530 -18.56 28.53 -33.19
N THR A 531 -17.39 28.62 -32.55
CA THR A 531 -16.69 27.47 -31.94
C THR A 531 -16.48 27.66 -30.44
N SER A 532 -16.22 26.56 -29.74
CA SER A 532 -15.80 26.55 -28.33
C SER A 532 -14.29 26.77 -28.23
N SER A 533 -13.86 27.68 -27.36
CA SER A 533 -12.45 27.94 -27.07
C SER A 533 -11.69 26.71 -26.60
N LEU A 534 -12.32 25.84 -25.80
CA LEU A 534 -11.70 24.63 -25.30
C LEU A 534 -11.53 23.57 -26.39
N GLU A 535 -12.56 23.39 -27.24
CA GLU A 535 -12.50 22.45 -28.36
C GLU A 535 -11.45 22.90 -29.39
N ASP A 536 -11.42 24.20 -29.69
CA ASP A 536 -10.43 24.79 -30.60
C ASP A 536 -9.00 24.54 -30.12
N VAL A 537 -8.71 24.77 -28.83
CA VAL A 537 -7.35 24.57 -28.32
C VAL A 537 -6.98 23.10 -28.24
N HIS A 538 -7.93 22.22 -27.89
CA HIS A 538 -7.73 20.78 -27.93
C HIS A 538 -7.43 20.29 -29.35
N TYR A 539 -8.15 20.80 -30.35
CA TYR A 539 -7.92 20.45 -31.74
C TYR A 539 -6.53 20.93 -32.21
N VAL A 540 -6.19 22.19 -31.95
CA VAL A 540 -4.90 22.78 -32.34
C VAL A 540 -3.74 22.02 -31.72
N VAL A 541 -3.82 21.70 -30.42
CA VAL A 541 -2.83 20.90 -29.71
C VAL A 541 -2.77 19.48 -30.28
N LYS A 542 -3.91 18.79 -30.46
CA LYS A 542 -3.94 17.43 -31.03
C LYS A 542 -3.37 17.36 -32.44
N ASN A 543 -3.63 18.38 -33.26
CA ASN A 543 -3.18 18.43 -34.64
C ASN A 543 -1.66 18.64 -34.74
N SER A 544 -1.05 19.36 -33.81
CA SER A 544 0.40 19.67 -33.85
C SER A 544 1.30 18.43 -33.72
N PHE A 545 0.84 17.39 -33.04
CA PHE A 545 1.58 16.13 -32.90
C PHE A 545 0.88 14.93 -33.55
N ARG A 546 -0.18 15.17 -34.33
CA ARG A 546 -0.95 14.11 -35.02
C ARG A 546 -0.08 13.27 -35.95
N HIS A 547 0.87 13.92 -36.62
CA HIS A 547 1.82 13.29 -37.54
C HIS A 547 3.23 13.18 -36.96
N SER A 548 3.42 13.57 -35.70
CA SER A 548 4.70 13.41 -35.02
C SER A 548 4.91 11.94 -34.69
N PHE A 549 6.03 11.38 -35.15
CA PHE A 549 6.44 10.01 -34.84
C PHE A 549 7.03 9.88 -33.43
N HIS A 550 7.44 10.99 -32.82
CA HIS A 550 8.00 10.99 -31.47
C HIS A 550 6.88 10.91 -30.43
N ASN A 551 6.99 10.03 -29.44
CA ASN A 551 6.02 9.93 -28.35
C ASN A 551 5.93 11.24 -27.55
N SER A 552 7.06 11.92 -27.38
CA SER A 552 7.09 13.26 -26.78
C SER A 552 7.06 14.38 -27.82
N SER A 553 6.44 15.51 -27.51
CA SER A 553 6.40 16.69 -28.39
C SER A 553 6.36 17.98 -27.58
N LYS A 554 7.09 19.00 -28.01
CA LYS A 554 7.17 20.31 -27.34
C LYS A 554 6.42 21.36 -28.14
N LEU A 555 5.62 22.17 -27.47
CA LEU A 555 4.78 23.19 -28.06
C LEU A 555 4.98 24.51 -27.33
N ILE A 556 5.13 25.59 -28.09
CA ILE A 556 5.04 26.96 -27.59
C ILE A 556 3.63 27.45 -27.93
N VAL A 557 2.79 27.58 -26.93
CA VAL A 557 1.45 28.17 -27.09
C VAL A 557 1.57 29.65 -26.77
N ALA A 558 1.31 30.51 -27.75
CA ALA A 558 1.48 31.95 -27.65
C ALA A 558 0.14 32.67 -27.81
N CYS A 559 -0.08 33.70 -27.00
CA CYS A 559 -1.25 34.57 -27.11
C CYS A 559 -0.84 36.04 -26.99
N ARG A 560 -1.16 36.84 -28.01
CA ARG A 560 -0.93 38.30 -27.98
C ARG A 560 -2.05 39.01 -27.24
N THR A 561 -1.81 39.36 -25.98
CA THR A 561 -2.81 39.96 -25.09
C THR A 561 -2.71 41.47 -24.96
N SER A 562 -1.53 42.06 -25.19
CA SER A 562 -1.32 43.50 -25.13
C SER A 562 -0.19 43.97 -26.05
N PRO A 563 -0.08 45.28 -26.34
CA PRO A 563 1.00 45.84 -27.15
C PRO A 563 2.39 45.41 -26.68
N GLY A 564 3.10 44.66 -27.53
CA GLY A 564 4.47 44.23 -27.24
C GLY A 564 4.62 43.19 -26.12
N LYS A 565 3.52 42.54 -25.70
CA LYS A 565 3.57 41.42 -24.75
C LYS A 565 2.79 40.21 -25.27
N THR A 566 3.48 39.09 -25.32
CA THR A 566 3.00 37.77 -25.73
C THR A 566 3.02 36.84 -24.53
N ASP A 567 1.83 36.53 -24.02
CA ASP A 567 1.70 35.54 -22.95
C ASP A 567 2.03 34.16 -23.53
N THR A 568 3.03 33.50 -22.95
CA THR A 568 3.60 32.28 -23.52
C THR A 568 3.52 31.11 -22.55
N LEU A 569 3.01 29.99 -23.05
CA LEU A 569 2.88 28.73 -22.34
C LEU A 569 3.73 27.67 -23.04
N LEU A 570 4.76 27.19 -22.35
CA LEU A 570 5.53 26.03 -22.75
C LEU A 570 4.76 24.77 -22.37
N LEU A 571 4.44 23.94 -23.35
CA LEU A 571 3.69 22.70 -23.18
C LEU A 571 4.48 21.53 -23.76
N TRP A 572 4.94 20.62 -22.89
CA TRP A 572 5.67 19.42 -23.28
C TRP A 572 4.80 18.18 -23.05
N ILE A 573 4.40 17.56 -24.14
CA ILE A 573 3.65 16.32 -24.17
C ILE A 573 4.63 15.17 -23.95
N LEU A 574 4.43 14.41 -22.88
CA LEU A 574 5.24 13.24 -22.53
C LEU A 574 4.66 11.97 -23.11
N GLU A 575 3.35 11.81 -22.96
CA GLU A 575 2.61 10.68 -23.52
C GLU A 575 1.34 11.17 -24.20
N LYS A 576 1.17 10.78 -25.46
CA LYS A 576 0.05 11.24 -26.27
C LYS A 576 -1.26 10.61 -25.83
N LYS A 577 -1.26 9.31 -25.51
CA LYS A 577 -2.47 8.54 -25.25
C LYS A 577 -2.29 7.61 -24.05
N LEU A 578 -2.23 8.21 -22.87
CA LEU A 578 -2.22 7.52 -21.59
C LEU A 578 -3.65 7.17 -21.18
N GLN A 579 -3.90 5.93 -20.81
CA GLN A 579 -5.17 5.55 -20.18
C GLN A 579 -5.09 5.86 -18.67
N ILE A 580 -6.09 6.59 -18.16
CA ILE A 580 -6.28 6.81 -16.73
C ILE A 580 -7.66 6.34 -16.31
N LEU A 581 -7.80 5.97 -15.04
CA LEU A 581 -9.06 5.65 -14.39
C LEU A 581 -9.44 6.84 -13.51
N TYR A 582 -10.58 7.50 -13.81
CA TYR A 582 -11.03 8.69 -13.08
C TYR A 582 -12.55 8.70 -12.86
N GLY A 583 -12.99 9.19 -11.70
CA GLY A 583 -14.40 9.39 -11.36
C GLY A 583 -14.64 9.67 -9.88
N GLU A 584 -15.79 10.27 -9.54
CA GLU A 584 -16.14 10.61 -8.15
C GLU A 584 -16.77 9.42 -7.40
N THR A 585 -17.74 8.75 -8.02
CA THR A 585 -18.41 7.55 -7.48
C THR A 585 -17.96 6.28 -8.21
N ASP A 586 -18.05 6.29 -9.53
CA ASP A 586 -17.63 5.20 -10.40
C ASP A 586 -16.43 5.65 -11.24
N VAL A 587 -15.39 4.82 -11.26
CA VAL A 587 -14.15 5.12 -11.95
C VAL A 587 -14.22 4.62 -13.39
N VAL A 588 -14.06 5.51 -14.37
CA VAL A 588 -14.16 5.21 -15.81
C VAL A 588 -12.80 5.39 -16.49
N ALA A 589 -12.54 4.61 -17.53
CA ALA A 589 -11.33 4.71 -18.33
C ALA A 589 -11.40 5.89 -19.31
N HIS A 590 -10.41 6.77 -19.24
CA HIS A 590 -10.25 7.93 -20.12
C HIS A 590 -8.91 7.88 -20.84
N ASN A 591 -8.87 8.32 -22.09
CA ASN A 591 -7.62 8.52 -22.81
C ASN A 591 -7.21 9.98 -22.72
N VAL A 592 -6.02 10.24 -22.17
CA VAL A 592 -5.51 11.58 -21.95
C VAL A 592 -4.08 11.73 -22.47
N ALA A 593 -3.68 12.95 -22.80
CA ALA A 593 -2.27 13.28 -22.97
C ALA A 593 -1.67 13.67 -21.62
N LYS A 594 -0.55 13.06 -21.24
CA LYS A 594 0.24 13.46 -20.07
C LYS A 594 1.18 14.57 -20.49
N VAL A 595 1.10 15.71 -19.81
CA VAL A 595 1.85 16.91 -20.19
C VAL A 595 2.59 17.54 -19.01
N LEU A 596 3.68 18.22 -19.32
CA LEU A 596 4.36 19.18 -18.48
C LEU A 596 4.06 20.57 -19.01
N PHE A 597 3.74 21.53 -18.14
CA PHE A 597 3.46 22.88 -18.58
C PHE A 597 4.10 23.95 -17.67
N LYS A 598 4.53 25.05 -18.30
CA LYS A 598 5.12 26.21 -17.64
C LYS A 598 4.71 27.48 -18.36
N PHE A 599 4.12 28.42 -17.62
CA PHE A 599 3.87 29.76 -18.12
C PHE A 599 5.14 30.60 -17.92
N VAL A 600 5.59 31.27 -18.97
CA VAL A 600 6.90 31.93 -19.02
C VAL A 600 6.76 33.37 -19.50
N ASP A 601 7.63 34.24 -19.01
CA ASP A 601 7.77 35.62 -19.49
C ASP A 601 8.67 35.67 -20.74
N GLU A 602 8.64 36.78 -21.48
CA GLU A 602 9.35 36.91 -22.77
C GLU A 602 10.88 36.81 -22.65
N ASP A 603 11.45 37.19 -21.51
CA ASP A 603 12.90 37.22 -21.26
C ASP A 603 13.46 35.87 -20.75
N GLU A 604 12.64 34.81 -20.68
CA GLU A 604 13.08 33.54 -20.13
C GLU A 604 13.99 32.77 -21.11
N ALA A 605 15.23 32.46 -20.70
CA ALA A 605 16.20 31.75 -21.53
C ALA A 605 15.68 30.40 -22.10
N LEU A 606 14.81 29.73 -21.36
CA LEU A 606 14.17 28.48 -21.79
C LEU A 606 13.25 28.68 -23.00
N LEU A 607 12.52 29.80 -23.07
CA LEU A 607 11.69 30.15 -24.21
C LEU A 607 12.54 30.29 -25.48
N HIS A 608 13.64 31.05 -25.40
CA HIS A 608 14.55 31.21 -26.54
C HIS A 608 15.16 29.89 -27.00
N SER A 609 15.50 29.00 -26.07
CA SER A 609 16.00 27.66 -26.43
C SER A 609 14.97 26.84 -27.21
N TRP A 610 13.68 26.93 -26.86
CA TRP A 610 12.61 26.22 -27.55
C TRP A 610 12.27 26.87 -28.89
N GLN A 611 12.35 28.20 -28.99
CA GLN A 611 12.13 28.92 -30.25
C GLN A 611 13.18 28.57 -31.32
N ASN A 612 14.40 28.23 -30.91
CA ASN A 612 15.49 27.83 -31.80
C ASN A 612 15.52 26.32 -32.10
N ASP A 613 14.67 25.53 -31.47
CA ASP A 613 14.58 24.07 -31.66
C ASP A 613 13.57 23.75 -32.77
N SER A 614 14.05 23.20 -33.88
CA SER A 614 13.22 22.89 -35.06
C SER A 614 12.15 21.81 -34.80
N LEU A 615 12.25 21.06 -33.70
CA LEU A 615 11.26 20.08 -33.29
C LEU A 615 10.14 20.68 -32.44
N VAL A 616 10.23 21.96 -32.08
CA VAL A 616 9.20 22.67 -31.30
C VAL A 616 8.22 23.36 -32.24
N SER A 617 6.93 23.06 -32.07
CA SER A 617 5.87 23.76 -32.82
C SER A 617 5.39 25.00 -32.10
N ASN A 618 5.28 26.11 -32.83
CA ASN A 618 4.67 27.35 -32.35
C ASN A 618 3.18 27.36 -32.69
N LEU A 619 2.33 27.58 -31.69
CA LEU A 619 0.87 27.60 -31.82
C LEU A 619 0.37 28.97 -31.37
N ASP A 620 -0.15 29.76 -32.30
CA ASP A 620 -0.86 31.00 -31.96
C ASP A 620 -2.29 30.65 -31.52
N VAL A 621 -2.78 31.22 -30.43
CA VAL A 621 -4.11 30.95 -29.88
C VAL A 621 -4.83 32.22 -29.44
N SER A 622 -6.16 32.16 -29.45
CA SER A 622 -6.99 33.23 -28.91
C SER A 622 -6.84 33.40 -27.39
N LYS A 623 -7.14 34.59 -26.88
CA LYS A 623 -7.15 34.85 -25.43
C LYS A 623 -8.08 33.88 -24.66
N PRO A 624 -9.33 33.59 -25.10
CA PRO A 624 -10.16 32.59 -24.44
C PRO A 624 -9.56 31.17 -24.46
N MET A 625 -8.94 30.75 -25.57
CA MET A 625 -8.26 29.45 -25.66
C MET A 625 -7.12 29.31 -24.64
N MET A 626 -6.28 30.34 -24.50
CA MET A 626 -5.19 30.35 -23.52
C MET A 626 -5.71 30.23 -22.08
N VAL A 627 -6.76 31.00 -21.75
CA VAL A 627 -7.35 31.00 -20.41
C VAL A 627 -7.97 29.64 -20.08
N ASP A 628 -8.74 29.06 -21.01
CA ASP A 628 -9.37 27.76 -20.79
C ASP A 628 -8.35 26.64 -20.67
N LEU A 629 -7.31 26.66 -21.52
CA LEU A 629 -6.20 25.71 -21.45
C LEU A 629 -5.48 25.77 -20.10
N LEU A 630 -5.08 26.97 -19.65
CA LEU A 630 -4.42 27.16 -18.35
C LEU A 630 -5.31 26.75 -17.18
N SER A 631 -6.60 27.08 -17.24
CA SER A 631 -7.59 26.69 -16.24
C SER A 631 -7.68 25.18 -16.10
N LYS A 632 -7.78 24.45 -17.23
CA LYS A 632 -7.81 22.98 -17.21
C LYS A 632 -6.48 22.36 -16.76
N LEU A 633 -5.35 22.86 -17.23
CA LEU A 633 -4.03 22.39 -16.81
C LEU A 633 -3.82 22.55 -15.29
N HIS A 634 -4.19 23.70 -14.73
CA HIS A 634 -4.12 23.90 -13.29
C HIS A 634 -5.16 23.08 -12.51
N GLY A 635 -6.35 22.87 -13.07
CA GLY A 635 -7.37 22.01 -12.49
C GLY A 635 -6.87 20.58 -12.28
N TRP A 636 -6.32 19.98 -13.34
CA TRP A 636 -5.79 18.61 -13.30
C TRP A 636 -4.50 18.49 -12.50
N ASN A 637 -3.63 19.50 -12.51
CA ASN A 637 -2.42 19.52 -11.67
C ASN A 637 -2.73 19.36 -10.16
N LYS A 638 -3.87 19.89 -9.69
CA LYS A 638 -4.27 19.81 -8.27
C LYS A 638 -4.61 18.38 -7.81
N LEU A 639 -4.86 17.46 -8.73
CA LEU A 639 -5.15 16.06 -8.41
C LEU A 639 -3.89 15.22 -8.18
N PHE A 640 -2.71 15.75 -8.47
CA PHE A 640 -1.46 15.07 -8.18
C PHE A 640 -1.03 15.30 -6.73
N PRO A 641 -0.46 14.27 -6.06
CA PRO A 641 0.28 14.48 -4.82
C PRO A 641 1.38 15.53 -5.01
N LEU A 642 1.64 16.35 -3.99
CA LEU A 642 2.57 17.50 -4.08
C LEU A 642 3.96 17.12 -4.61
N GLU A 643 4.46 15.96 -4.23
CA GLU A 643 5.75 15.40 -4.68
C GLU A 643 5.79 14.97 -6.15
N TYR A 644 4.63 14.73 -6.77
CA TYR A 644 4.52 14.33 -8.18
C TYR A 644 3.88 15.41 -9.05
N ALA A 645 3.47 16.54 -8.46
CA ALA A 645 2.82 17.64 -9.17
C ALA A 645 3.80 18.49 -10.00
N LYS A 646 5.12 18.29 -9.82
CA LYS A 646 6.18 18.99 -10.56
C LYS A 646 7.27 18.04 -11.04
N SER A 647 7.86 18.35 -12.19
CA SER A 647 9.03 17.67 -12.74
C SER A 647 9.84 18.66 -13.58
N ASN A 648 11.16 18.74 -13.37
CA ASN A 648 12.07 19.65 -14.08
C ASN A 648 11.60 21.12 -14.09
N ASP A 649 11.06 21.62 -12.97
CA ASP A 649 10.44 22.95 -12.83
C ASP A 649 9.16 23.21 -13.66
N PHE A 650 8.63 22.18 -14.34
CA PHE A 650 7.30 22.21 -14.94
C PHE A 650 6.26 21.61 -14.00
N LYS A 651 4.99 22.01 -14.19
CA LYS A 651 3.84 21.38 -13.53
C LYS A 651 3.35 20.20 -14.36
N VAL A 652 2.99 19.08 -13.71
CA VAL A 652 2.44 17.89 -14.37
C VAL A 652 0.92 18.02 -14.50
N SER A 653 0.35 17.67 -15.65
CA SER A 653 -1.11 17.68 -15.87
C SER A 653 -1.54 16.62 -16.87
N TYR A 654 -2.86 16.43 -16.96
CA TYR A 654 -3.52 15.68 -18.02
C TYR A 654 -4.33 16.62 -18.94
N LEU A 655 -4.39 16.30 -20.23
CA LEU A 655 -5.25 16.92 -21.22
C LEU A 655 -6.17 15.87 -21.86
N PHE A 656 -7.47 16.11 -21.79
CA PHE A 656 -8.51 15.20 -22.30
C PHE A 656 -8.79 15.53 -23.77
N LEU A 657 -7.86 15.11 -24.65
CA LEU A 657 -7.89 15.45 -26.09
C LEU A 657 -8.71 14.44 -26.94
N TYR A 658 -9.21 13.37 -26.33
CA TYR A 658 -9.78 12.22 -27.03
C TYR A 658 -11.24 11.96 -26.69
N ASP A 659 -11.69 12.43 -25.54
CA ASP A 659 -13.07 12.29 -25.10
C ASP A 659 -13.84 13.52 -25.60
N GLY A 660 -14.97 13.30 -26.26
CA GLY A 660 -15.92 14.38 -26.55
C GLY A 660 -16.60 14.76 -25.24
N PHE A 661 -16.52 16.02 -24.84
CA PHE A 661 -17.30 16.53 -23.72
C PHE A 661 -18.72 16.88 -24.14
#